data_AF-A0A812XI19-F1
#
_entry.id   AF-A0A812XI19-F1
#
_cell.length_a   1.000
_cell.length_b   1.000
_cell.length_c   1.000
_cell.angle_alpha   90.00
_cell.angle_beta   90.00
_cell.angle_gamma   90.00
#
_symmetry.space_group_name_H-M   'P 1'
#
loop_
_entity.id
_entity.type
_entity.pdbx_description
1 polymer ?
#
loop_
_entity_poly.entity_id
_entity_poly.type
_entity_poly.pdbx_seq_one_letter_code
_entity_poly.pdbx_strand_id
1 'polypeptide(L)'
;MECYDDQVSKMSVLAKFLRERHSKERLLAKCFSQGVQGEAVFKEAVAKFRSQCYRARWGTVASCALDLQEVLPSLRWGWSLPKYLDGGAVAGQGEAEGASIADVDALVRCPFFEAYLSMLVLLSEVTLHLIAWSESCPCHWHLLTGGGSNALDASTRCLLETCPMRGRRAPELALNDFMQELSALSSHGATSLVQNFPPDLPAEERTKVVQDFEMGLAHHDQERAREVWNRIRCLSEEGPEAVRLRKHLPRLFSPDVLQQGDQWCCGADLTSCPLFAAEVAGLALIPTAERRVESQHARTQKGSKKSPCHSPAYMSLQIRAKDLREAMCGNPKDFVAQLAPCVNQCRSYKKAVQAMRLGLHPAAAKGSSAVRDRRLRDLLYRADMLSQHQNMPEVFVRDPATNSARRPAPPTAEEHAVEATALGPILKRLALEHVLDRLPVVRNSGEPVVFAVAYESGAFSLLREFLLPSQQQPMPMLTYSSPEVVASEDIVEISGPGPRREVDVLFQKISQAEATHHQMTGVFFKLLPSMSKMKRFQADGELRLSSTDLPIALLRAASFSQERRELLVDSELLNMRSAVRGLAVDDIPCVLSFSSLSLSQLKSLRVLKVDPSIVYCLRACQDYSPPLSDSRALRVVLEKIFLKGKAGVTDTSSFTAEQRSLLLPLQQNGLLTEDPPFKLTDKGLRHVCLANAVTQPRLLLAKLPVPPVEQSKWQLLQTLLDNGWEARACRASQCRKAESFDHRAAAPDSKILFLVQQKSGVVVDRLYLLALTLAVQHELQPVPHGRSADVYRRLLAGVPDLALPEPRAPRARVRAFRAIADGDEWLDHVPVPVPARKKRRVKQQRQQHPQPLPEGGAHPHPAVDDIGDASPVDAALEDAQDGPDGSDDAGDVDELLRMIDEIDEDEVAAEVETEAAEAAAEAVAGDNGGGVAAILQDVLHPVHAAEPNSGSSGSTSESDSSTGSSDSSSGSGDSSGSGSGSGSLSTGSGATDGAPVPAPKAKAKAKAKSKAKGKAKARAGLGGALGPLTFFWRGCKFTPIKGSDGTTTGYEATCKHEAHEQCRRTLLFSAHGGEDNTLLKLKWWCLEARHYPDRRAHVHRCPYNIRGAAPTAAQLDAQSFDSD
;
A
#
# COMPACT_ATOMS: atom_id res chain seq x y z
N MET A 1 11.56 22.85 -11.77
CA MET A 1 12.08 23.42 -10.49
C MET A 1 13.43 24.11 -10.71
N GLU A 2 14.07 23.86 -11.87
CA GLU A 2 15.42 24.33 -12.24
C GLU A 2 15.64 25.84 -12.06
N CYS A 3 14.65 26.68 -12.39
CA CYS A 3 14.77 28.14 -12.30
C CYS A 3 15.18 28.68 -10.91
N TYR A 4 14.91 27.92 -9.82
CA TYR A 4 15.29 28.30 -8.45
C TYR A 4 16.53 27.55 -7.92
N ASP A 5 17.07 26.52 -8.59
CA ASP A 5 17.96 25.55 -7.92
C ASP A 5 19.27 26.18 -7.41
N ASP A 6 19.85 27.14 -8.12
CA ASP A 6 21.02 27.91 -7.66
C ASP A 6 20.74 28.65 -6.33
N GLN A 7 19.58 29.29 -6.20
CA GLN A 7 19.23 30.06 -5.01
C GLN A 7 18.81 29.13 -3.85
N VAL A 8 18.14 28.01 -4.14
CA VAL A 8 17.86 26.95 -3.17
C VAL A 8 19.15 26.24 -2.73
N SER A 9 20.15 26.13 -3.62
CA SER A 9 21.52 25.66 -3.31
C SER A 9 22.18 26.57 -2.29
N LYS A 10 22.23 27.87 -2.58
CA LYS A 10 22.77 28.92 -1.71
C LYS A 10 22.08 28.95 -0.35
N MET A 11 20.75 28.83 -0.34
CA MET A 11 19.95 28.71 0.88
C MET A 11 20.34 27.47 1.71
N SER A 12 20.63 26.34 1.06
CA SER A 12 21.08 25.11 1.73
C SER A 12 22.48 25.24 2.35
N VAL A 13 23.40 25.94 1.67
CA VAL A 13 24.74 26.29 2.21
C VAL A 13 24.61 27.11 3.49
N LEU A 14 23.81 28.17 3.47
CA LEU A 14 23.56 29.03 4.63
C LEU A 14 22.86 28.30 5.78
N ALA A 15 21.82 27.51 5.48
CA ALA A 15 21.10 26.71 6.46
C ALA A 15 21.99 25.63 7.11
N LYS A 16 22.88 25.01 6.34
CA LYS A 16 23.89 24.06 6.87
C LYS A 16 24.86 24.75 7.81
N PHE A 17 25.41 25.90 7.41
CA PHE A 17 26.29 26.72 8.24
C PHE A 17 25.64 27.10 9.58
N LEU A 18 24.40 27.61 9.56
CA LEU A 18 23.67 27.96 10.77
C LEU A 18 23.27 26.74 11.60
N ARG A 19 22.97 25.58 11.00
CA ARG A 19 22.60 24.35 11.73
C ARG A 19 23.81 23.70 12.41
N GLU A 20 25.01 23.83 11.86
CA GLU A 20 26.23 23.23 12.40
C GLU A 20 26.64 23.87 13.74
N ARG A 21 26.72 23.04 14.78
CA ARG A 21 26.97 23.47 16.16
C ARG A 21 28.22 24.33 16.29
N HIS A 22 29.35 23.90 15.73
CA HIS A 22 30.63 24.61 15.87
C HIS A 22 30.62 25.96 15.13
N SER A 23 30.06 25.99 13.92
CA SER A 23 29.92 27.20 13.10
C SER A 23 29.02 28.23 13.78
N LYS A 24 27.86 27.79 14.29
CA LYS A 24 26.95 28.61 15.12
C LYS A 24 27.58 29.08 16.43
N GLU A 25 28.20 28.20 17.21
CA GLU A 25 28.84 28.59 18.48
C GLU A 25 29.96 29.62 18.24
N ARG A 26 30.77 29.44 17.19
CA ARG A 26 31.81 30.41 16.78
C ARG A 26 31.21 31.74 16.36
N LEU A 27 30.18 31.73 15.52
CA LEU A 27 29.44 32.92 15.08
C LEU A 27 28.94 33.73 16.29
N LEU A 28 28.20 33.08 17.20
CA LEU A 28 27.61 33.73 18.37
C LEU A 28 28.65 34.20 19.42
N ALA A 29 29.83 33.58 19.44
CA ALA A 29 30.91 33.95 20.37
C ALA A 29 31.85 35.04 19.83
N LYS A 30 31.95 35.21 18.50
CA LYS A 30 32.93 36.11 17.86
C LYS A 30 32.32 37.31 17.15
N CYS A 31 31.23 37.10 16.43
CA CYS A 31 30.62 38.14 15.61
C CYS A 31 29.60 38.94 16.43
N PHE A 32 28.85 38.27 17.30
CA PHE A 32 27.82 38.88 18.14
C PHE A 32 28.31 39.50 19.45
N SER A 33 29.54 39.24 19.90
CA SER A 33 30.05 39.65 21.23
C SER A 33 30.40 41.14 21.37
N GLN A 34 29.58 42.03 20.81
CA GLN A 34 29.89 43.45 20.66
C GLN A 34 29.35 44.31 21.82
N GLY A 35 28.50 43.76 22.71
CA GLY A 35 28.00 44.48 23.89
C GLY A 35 27.00 45.61 23.57
N VAL A 36 26.44 45.60 22.36
CA VAL A 36 25.49 46.63 21.89
C VAL A 36 24.05 46.24 22.27
N GLN A 37 23.22 47.23 22.59
CA GLN A 37 21.78 47.01 22.80
C GLN A 37 21.16 46.33 21.56
N GLY A 38 20.42 45.24 21.79
CA GLY A 38 19.91 44.37 20.73
C GLY A 38 20.66 43.04 20.56
N GLU A 39 21.91 42.91 21.08
CA GLU A 39 22.69 41.66 20.97
C GLU A 39 21.87 40.44 21.41
N ALA A 40 21.17 40.51 22.55
CA ALA A 40 20.40 39.40 23.10
C ALA A 40 19.31 38.89 22.13
N VAL A 41 18.58 39.78 21.48
CA VAL A 41 17.45 39.44 20.59
C VAL A 41 17.98 38.79 19.31
N PHE A 42 18.95 39.42 18.63
CA PHE A 42 19.52 38.89 17.39
C PHE A 42 20.28 37.56 17.62
N LYS A 43 20.96 37.44 18.78
CA LYS A 43 21.64 36.21 19.22
C LYS A 43 20.66 35.09 19.48
N GLU A 44 19.48 35.38 20.04
CA GLU A 44 18.44 34.39 20.29
C GLU A 44 17.84 33.82 18.99
N ALA A 45 17.52 34.66 18.01
CA ALA A 45 17.03 34.23 16.70
C ALA A 45 18.02 33.26 16.00
N VAL A 46 19.29 33.67 15.89
CA VAL A 46 20.36 32.83 15.32
C VAL A 46 20.55 31.55 16.15
N ALA A 47 20.51 31.63 17.49
CA ALA A 47 20.63 30.46 18.37
C ALA A 47 19.46 29.48 18.24
N LYS A 48 18.24 29.96 17.95
CA LYS A 48 17.03 29.15 17.74
C LYS A 48 16.99 28.45 16.39
N PHE A 49 17.58 28.99 15.33
CA PHE A 49 17.53 28.40 13.97
C PHE A 49 17.87 26.89 13.94
N ARG A 50 16.96 26.04 13.45
CA ARG A 50 17.17 24.58 13.32
C ARG A 50 16.87 24.01 11.93
N SER A 51 16.39 24.82 10.99
CA SER A 51 15.90 24.33 9.71
C SER A 51 16.94 23.66 8.81
N GLN A 52 16.42 22.91 7.85
CA GLN A 52 17.18 22.21 6.83
C GLN A 52 16.47 22.34 5.49
N CYS A 53 17.14 22.95 4.52
CA CYS A 53 16.76 22.85 3.12
C CYS A 53 17.14 21.46 2.56
N TYR A 54 16.19 20.77 1.94
CA TYR A 54 16.42 19.60 1.10
C TYR A 54 15.71 19.82 -0.24
N ARG A 55 16.50 19.97 -1.32
CA ARG A 55 16.02 20.57 -2.58
C ARG A 55 14.83 19.85 -3.20
N ALA A 56 14.91 18.52 -3.28
CA ALA A 56 13.84 17.64 -3.78
C ALA A 56 12.55 17.65 -2.94
N ARG A 57 12.46 18.46 -1.87
CA ARG A 57 11.24 18.58 -1.06
C ARG A 57 10.91 20.03 -0.74
N TRP A 58 10.04 20.62 -1.56
CA TRP A 58 9.55 21.98 -1.43
C TRP A 58 9.12 22.37 -0.01
N GLY A 59 8.40 21.49 0.71
CA GLY A 59 8.00 21.76 2.11
C GLY A 59 9.17 22.01 3.09
N THR A 60 10.38 21.55 2.77
CA THR A 60 11.60 21.86 3.54
C THR A 60 12.32 23.10 3.02
N VAL A 61 12.23 23.39 1.73
CA VAL A 61 12.67 24.65 1.12
C VAL A 61 11.87 25.81 1.73
N ALA A 62 10.54 25.74 1.66
CA ALA A 62 9.60 26.72 2.21
C ALA A 62 9.81 26.98 3.71
N SER A 63 9.86 25.92 4.54
CA SER A 63 10.13 26.06 5.98
C SER A 63 11.51 26.64 6.27
N CYS A 64 12.50 26.38 5.43
CA CYS A 64 13.84 26.93 5.60
C CYS A 64 13.92 28.38 5.12
N ALA A 65 13.13 28.78 4.11
CA ALA A 65 13.04 30.15 3.63
C ALA A 65 12.46 31.08 4.70
N LEU A 66 11.33 30.68 5.30
CA LEU A 66 10.67 31.38 6.42
C LEU A 66 11.63 31.56 7.61
N ASP A 67 12.21 30.46 8.12
CA ASP A 67 13.19 30.51 9.23
C ASP A 67 14.44 31.36 8.89
N LEU A 68 14.85 31.42 7.62
CA LEU A 68 16.00 32.21 7.20
C LEU A 68 15.65 33.69 7.06
N GLN A 69 14.45 34.05 6.61
CA GLN A 69 14.06 35.47 6.49
C GLN A 69 13.95 36.13 7.88
N GLU A 70 13.47 35.40 8.90
CA GLU A 70 13.49 35.86 10.30
C GLU A 70 14.94 36.09 10.81
N VAL A 71 15.86 35.21 10.42
CA VAL A 71 17.24 35.21 10.94
C VAL A 71 18.20 36.08 10.11
N LEU A 72 17.92 36.36 8.84
CA LEU A 72 18.84 37.08 7.94
C LEU A 72 19.15 38.52 8.41
N PRO A 73 18.20 39.34 8.90
CA PRO A 73 18.51 40.66 9.47
C PRO A 73 19.41 40.55 10.72
N SER A 74 19.12 39.60 11.60
CA SER A 74 19.93 39.28 12.78
C SER A 74 21.36 38.89 12.40
N LEU A 75 21.47 38.06 11.37
CA LEU A 75 22.75 37.58 10.85
C LEU A 75 23.55 38.71 10.22
N ARG A 76 22.96 39.52 9.33
CA ARG A 76 23.61 40.68 8.72
C ARG A 76 24.11 41.70 9.73
N TRP A 77 23.33 41.97 10.78
CA TRP A 77 23.72 42.87 11.86
C TRP A 77 24.97 42.38 12.62
N GLY A 78 25.00 41.08 12.97
CA GLY A 78 26.10 40.50 13.74
C GLY A 78 27.32 40.11 12.89
N TRP A 79 27.13 39.77 11.62
CA TRP A 79 28.12 39.08 10.79
C TRP A 79 29.34 39.94 10.48
N SER A 80 30.52 39.34 10.64
CA SER A 80 31.80 39.98 10.30
C SER A 80 32.82 38.89 10.00
N LEU A 81 33.15 38.72 8.71
CA LEU A 81 34.13 37.74 8.24
C LEU A 81 35.49 37.87 8.96
N PRO A 82 36.08 39.08 9.14
CA PRO A 82 37.31 39.23 9.91
C PRO A 82 37.18 38.72 11.36
N LYS A 83 36.11 39.08 12.09
CA LYS A 83 35.89 38.62 13.48
C LYS A 83 35.63 37.11 13.55
N TYR A 84 34.95 36.54 12.54
CA TYR A 84 34.71 35.11 12.47
C TYR A 84 36.03 34.34 12.29
N LEU A 85 36.91 34.82 11.40
CA LEU A 85 38.22 34.21 11.14
C LEU A 85 39.23 34.45 12.27
N ASP A 86 39.14 35.57 12.98
CA ASP A 86 40.06 35.96 14.05
C ASP A 86 40.11 34.97 15.23
N GLY A 87 41.32 34.72 15.73
CA GLY A 87 41.65 33.69 16.74
C GLY A 87 42.37 32.46 16.19
N GLY A 88 42.74 32.47 14.90
CA GLY A 88 43.47 31.39 14.24
C GLY A 88 42.59 30.20 13.84
N ALA A 89 42.89 29.59 12.70
CA ALA A 89 42.37 28.26 12.41
C ALA A 89 42.91 27.29 13.46
N VAL A 90 42.04 26.50 14.11
CA VAL A 90 42.47 25.35 14.90
C VAL A 90 43.00 24.32 13.91
N ALA A 91 44.31 24.41 13.61
CA ALA A 91 44.98 23.82 12.45
C ALA A 91 45.16 22.28 12.52
N GLY A 92 44.15 21.57 13.03
CA GLY A 92 44.13 20.12 13.20
C GLY A 92 42.72 19.51 13.23
N GLN A 93 41.67 20.28 12.89
CA GLN A 93 40.34 19.74 12.59
C GLN A 93 40.05 20.02 11.12
N GLY A 94 40.25 18.98 10.30
CA GLY A 94 40.42 19.12 8.85
C GLY A 94 39.18 19.56 8.07
N GLU A 95 39.38 19.66 6.76
CA GLU A 95 38.48 20.14 5.69
C GLU A 95 37.24 19.25 5.46
N ALA A 96 36.61 18.80 6.54
CA ALA A 96 35.45 17.92 6.52
C ALA A 96 34.17 18.68 6.18
N GLU A 97 34.02 19.01 4.89
CA GLU A 97 32.75 19.36 4.23
C GLU A 97 31.97 20.51 4.90
N GLY A 98 32.64 21.54 5.41
CA GLY A 98 31.97 22.78 5.82
C GLY A 98 31.48 23.57 4.60
N ALA A 99 30.42 24.36 4.76
CA ALA A 99 30.11 25.42 3.81
C ALA A 99 31.32 26.35 3.64
N SER A 100 31.66 26.75 2.41
CA SER A 100 32.71 27.75 2.19
C SER A 100 32.32 29.05 2.90
N ILE A 101 33.20 29.51 3.78
CA ILE A 101 32.93 30.69 4.62
C ILE A 101 32.88 31.97 3.75
N ALA A 102 33.59 31.96 2.61
CA ALA A 102 33.52 33.03 1.61
C ALA A 102 32.12 33.10 0.98
N ASP A 103 31.54 31.95 0.60
CA ASP A 103 30.19 31.85 0.06
C ASP A 103 29.16 32.35 1.08
N VAL A 104 29.36 32.02 2.37
CA VAL A 104 28.49 32.52 3.46
C VAL A 104 28.60 34.05 3.60
N ASP A 105 29.79 34.65 3.57
CA ASP A 105 29.92 36.13 3.62
C ASP A 105 29.29 36.80 2.39
N ALA A 106 29.50 36.23 1.19
CA ALA A 106 28.88 36.71 -0.04
C ALA A 106 27.34 36.64 0.03
N LEU A 107 26.77 35.52 0.47
CA LEU A 107 25.32 35.34 0.58
C LEU A 107 24.68 36.24 1.64
N VAL A 108 25.32 36.41 2.80
CA VAL A 108 24.82 37.31 3.85
C VAL A 108 24.77 38.77 3.35
N ARG A 109 25.69 39.16 2.47
CA ARG A 109 25.77 40.52 1.89
C ARG A 109 24.99 40.72 0.59
N CYS A 110 24.51 39.66 -0.05
CA CYS A 110 23.92 39.73 -1.37
C CYS A 110 22.48 40.29 -1.31
N PRO A 111 22.15 41.42 -1.98
CA PRO A 111 20.79 41.94 -2.04
C PRO A 111 19.90 41.04 -2.92
N PHE A 112 20.44 40.48 -4.01
CA PHE A 112 19.71 39.52 -4.87
C PHE A 112 19.21 38.31 -4.08
N PHE A 113 20.08 37.70 -3.26
CA PHE A 113 19.71 36.54 -2.44
C PHE A 113 18.60 36.87 -1.43
N GLU A 114 18.57 38.08 -0.86
CA GLU A 114 17.49 38.51 0.03
C GLU A 114 16.17 38.76 -0.69
N ALA A 115 16.21 39.40 -1.86
CA ALA A 115 15.04 39.58 -2.72
C ALA A 115 14.47 38.22 -3.14
N TYR A 116 15.34 37.28 -3.51
CA TYR A 116 14.99 35.90 -3.85
C TYR A 116 14.44 35.12 -2.65
N LEU A 117 15.04 35.27 -1.47
CA LEU A 117 14.54 34.65 -0.24
C LEU A 117 13.15 35.17 0.12
N SER A 118 12.90 36.48 -0.07
CA SER A 118 11.59 37.10 0.16
C SER A 118 10.55 36.62 -0.85
N MET A 119 10.94 36.44 -2.11
CA MET A 119 10.12 35.79 -3.14
C MET A 119 9.77 34.34 -2.78
N LEU A 120 10.75 33.54 -2.34
CA LEU A 120 10.52 32.16 -1.90
C LEU A 120 9.62 32.09 -0.66
N VAL A 121 9.69 33.07 0.25
CA VAL A 121 8.74 33.18 1.36
C VAL A 121 7.34 33.51 0.87
N LEU A 122 7.17 34.48 -0.03
CA LEU A 122 5.85 34.80 -0.59
C LEU A 122 5.23 33.58 -1.32
N LEU A 123 5.99 32.84 -2.13
CA LEU A 123 5.53 31.57 -2.72
C LEU A 123 5.13 30.55 -1.64
N SER A 124 5.88 30.49 -0.54
CA SER A 124 5.58 29.61 0.60
C SER A 124 4.29 30.01 1.32
N GLU A 125 4.06 31.31 1.51
CA GLU A 125 2.85 31.86 2.12
C GLU A 125 1.62 31.63 1.24
N VAL A 126 1.70 31.91 -0.07
CA VAL A 126 0.63 31.59 -1.03
C VAL A 126 0.32 30.09 -1.01
N THR A 127 1.33 29.22 -1.06
CA THR A 127 1.15 27.77 -0.97
C THR A 127 0.48 27.35 0.35
N LEU A 128 0.91 27.92 1.48
CA LEU A 128 0.34 27.63 2.80
C LEU A 128 -1.11 28.13 2.93
N HIS A 129 -1.43 29.27 2.33
CA HIS A 129 -2.77 29.85 2.33
C HIS A 129 -3.73 29.02 1.47
N LEU A 130 -3.33 28.56 0.29
CA LEU A 130 -4.15 27.67 -0.55
C LEU A 130 -4.37 26.28 0.09
N ILE A 131 -3.39 25.79 0.85
CA ILE A 131 -3.55 24.60 1.68
C ILE A 131 -4.50 24.87 2.86
N ALA A 132 -4.41 26.04 3.52
CA ALA A 132 -5.34 26.43 4.56
C ALA A 132 -6.77 26.61 4.01
N TRP A 133 -6.92 27.16 2.80
CA TRP A 133 -8.18 27.28 2.09
C TRP A 133 -8.79 25.89 1.90
N SER A 134 -8.07 24.98 1.24
CA SER A 134 -8.56 23.63 0.93
C SER A 134 -8.79 22.73 2.16
N GLU A 135 -7.99 22.87 3.22
CA GLU A 135 -8.20 22.16 4.49
C GLU A 135 -9.26 22.80 5.41
N SER A 136 -9.72 24.02 5.13
CA SER A 136 -10.74 24.72 5.95
C SER A 136 -12.17 24.28 5.61
N CYS A 137 -13.16 24.97 6.17
CA CYS A 137 -14.58 24.80 5.86
C CYS A 137 -15.15 26.08 5.24
N PRO A 138 -16.12 25.99 4.31
CA PRO A 138 -16.77 27.16 3.73
C PRO A 138 -17.30 28.14 4.78
N CYS A 139 -17.97 27.62 5.82
CA CYS A 139 -18.65 28.41 6.84
C CYS A 139 -17.74 29.24 7.76
N HIS A 140 -16.42 28.98 7.80
CA HIS A 140 -15.50 29.70 8.69
C HIS A 140 -14.24 30.23 8.00
N TRP A 141 -14.18 30.26 6.66
CA TRP A 141 -13.00 30.75 5.93
C TRP A 141 -12.62 32.18 6.30
N HIS A 142 -13.62 33.03 6.46
CA HIS A 142 -13.48 34.44 6.81
C HIS A 142 -12.75 34.69 8.16
N LEU A 143 -12.68 33.67 9.03
CA LEU A 143 -11.90 33.76 10.29
C LEU A 143 -10.40 33.49 10.07
N LEU A 144 -10.03 32.83 8.97
CA LEU A 144 -8.64 32.47 8.64
C LEU A 144 -7.97 33.53 7.77
N THR A 145 -8.72 34.27 6.95
CA THR A 145 -8.20 35.30 6.04
C THR A 145 -7.77 36.60 6.76
N GLY A 146 -8.31 36.89 7.96
CA GLY A 146 -8.12 38.18 8.64
C GLY A 146 -6.80 38.39 9.42
N GLY A 147 -5.78 37.54 9.24
CA GLY A 147 -4.51 37.66 9.99
C GLY A 147 -3.65 36.39 10.07
N GLY A 148 -3.95 35.38 9.26
CA GLY A 148 -3.28 34.09 9.28
C GLY A 148 -3.72 33.20 10.45
N SER A 149 -3.57 31.88 10.29
CA SER A 149 -4.04 30.87 11.25
C SER A 149 -3.40 30.97 12.66
N ASN A 150 -2.27 31.67 12.77
CA ASN A 150 -1.58 31.93 14.04
C ASN A 150 -2.24 33.02 14.89
N ALA A 151 -3.00 33.95 14.30
CA ALA A 151 -3.70 35.02 15.02
C ALA A 151 -4.93 34.49 15.78
N LEU A 152 -5.50 33.36 15.36
CA LEU A 152 -6.62 32.72 16.06
C LEU A 152 -6.16 32.12 17.40
N ASP A 153 -6.97 32.28 18.44
CA ASP A 153 -6.73 31.61 19.72
C ASP A 153 -6.86 30.08 19.60
N ALA A 154 -6.38 29.36 20.62
CA ALA A 154 -6.39 27.90 20.63
C ALA A 154 -7.82 27.33 20.67
N SER A 155 -8.79 28.06 21.22
CA SER A 155 -10.20 27.66 21.31
C SER A 155 -10.85 27.65 19.92
N THR A 156 -10.72 28.76 19.20
CA THR A 156 -11.22 28.95 17.84
C THR A 156 -10.59 27.95 16.89
N ARG A 157 -9.27 27.71 16.99
CA ARG A 157 -8.61 26.64 16.21
C ARG A 157 -9.21 25.26 16.48
N CYS A 158 -9.52 24.91 17.73
CA CYS A 158 -10.17 23.65 18.06
C CYS A 158 -11.59 23.53 17.47
N LEU A 159 -12.37 24.62 17.46
CA LEU A 159 -13.69 24.68 16.83
C LEU A 159 -13.61 24.52 15.30
N LEU A 160 -12.61 25.14 14.65
CA LEU A 160 -12.36 24.97 13.22
C LEU A 160 -11.95 23.53 12.86
N GLU A 161 -11.09 22.91 13.69
CA GLU A 161 -10.64 21.53 13.48
C GLU A 161 -11.76 20.50 13.63
N THR A 162 -12.78 20.80 14.44
CA THR A 162 -13.94 19.93 14.71
C THR A 162 -15.16 20.21 13.82
N CYS A 163 -15.09 21.22 12.95
CA CYS A 163 -16.19 21.56 12.05
C CYS A 163 -16.50 20.41 11.06
N PRO A 164 -17.77 19.94 10.94
CA PRO A 164 -18.14 18.84 10.04
C PRO A 164 -18.00 19.18 8.55
N MET A 165 -17.88 20.47 8.21
CA MET A 165 -17.64 20.95 6.85
C MET A 165 -16.15 21.14 6.53
N ARG A 166 -15.23 20.77 7.44
CA ARG A 166 -13.78 20.89 7.21
C ARG A 166 -13.33 19.98 6.06
N GLY A 167 -12.58 20.55 5.11
CA GLY A 167 -12.16 19.89 3.88
C GLY A 167 -13.28 19.63 2.86
N ARG A 168 -14.49 20.17 3.07
CA ARG A 168 -15.65 19.97 2.19
C ARG A 168 -15.89 21.19 1.31
N ARG A 169 -14.93 21.48 0.43
CA ARG A 169 -14.94 22.63 -0.49
C ARG A 169 -15.18 22.28 -1.97
N ALA A 170 -15.77 21.12 -2.24
CA ALA A 170 -16.04 20.69 -3.61
C ALA A 170 -16.96 21.67 -4.40
N PRO A 171 -18.00 22.30 -3.79
CA PRO A 171 -18.79 23.32 -4.48
C PRO A 171 -17.98 24.56 -4.87
N GLU A 172 -17.19 25.11 -3.95
CA GLU A 172 -16.36 26.30 -4.15
C GLU A 172 -15.26 26.04 -5.19
N LEU A 173 -14.68 24.83 -5.19
CA LEU A 173 -13.76 24.38 -6.24
C LEU A 173 -14.45 24.34 -7.62
N ALA A 174 -15.68 23.82 -7.69
CA ALA A 174 -16.45 23.76 -8.93
C ALA A 174 -16.91 25.16 -9.43
N LEU A 175 -17.00 26.15 -8.53
CA LEU A 175 -17.26 27.56 -8.84
C LEU A 175 -15.99 28.37 -9.15
N ASN A 176 -14.82 27.69 -9.22
CA ASN A 176 -13.52 28.31 -9.51
C ASN A 176 -13.00 29.28 -8.43
N ASP A 177 -13.57 29.25 -7.21
CA ASP A 177 -13.19 30.15 -6.10
C ASP A 177 -11.72 29.98 -5.70
N PHE A 178 -11.17 28.77 -5.83
CA PHE A 178 -9.76 28.48 -5.56
C PHE A 178 -8.82 29.26 -6.49
N MET A 179 -9.19 29.39 -7.78
CA MET A 179 -8.40 30.15 -8.75
C MET A 179 -8.55 31.66 -8.57
N GLN A 180 -9.72 32.12 -8.11
CA GLN A 180 -9.91 33.52 -7.71
C GLN A 180 -9.04 33.86 -6.49
N GLU A 181 -8.99 32.99 -5.48
CA GLU A 181 -8.13 33.14 -4.30
C GLU A 181 -6.63 33.12 -4.70
N LEU A 182 -6.20 32.16 -5.54
CA LEU A 182 -4.84 32.13 -6.09
C LEU A 182 -4.51 33.41 -6.88
N SER A 183 -5.42 33.89 -7.74
CA SER A 183 -5.21 35.12 -8.51
C SER A 183 -5.04 36.35 -7.62
N ALA A 184 -5.89 36.51 -6.61
CA ALA A 184 -5.80 37.62 -5.64
C ALA A 184 -4.48 37.58 -4.85
N LEU A 185 -4.06 36.39 -4.40
CA LEU A 185 -2.78 36.18 -3.72
C LEU A 185 -1.58 36.47 -4.64
N SER A 186 -1.66 36.08 -5.91
CA SER A 186 -0.62 36.32 -6.91
C SER A 186 -0.40 37.82 -7.14
N SER A 187 -1.47 38.57 -7.40
CA SER A 187 -1.39 40.03 -7.59
C SER A 187 -0.91 40.76 -6.32
N HIS A 188 -1.38 40.33 -5.15
CA HIS A 188 -0.93 40.89 -3.87
C HIS A 188 0.55 40.57 -3.60
N GLY A 189 0.97 39.33 -3.81
CA GLY A 189 2.33 38.87 -3.62
C GLY A 189 3.33 39.57 -4.55
N ALA A 190 3.00 39.74 -5.83
CA ALA A 190 3.84 40.47 -6.77
C ALA A 190 4.01 41.95 -6.36
N THR A 191 2.91 42.59 -5.94
CA THR A 191 2.95 43.97 -5.44
C THR A 191 3.80 44.09 -4.16
N SER A 192 3.61 43.17 -3.21
CA SER A 192 4.39 43.11 -1.96
C SER A 192 5.87 42.86 -2.22
N LEU A 193 6.21 41.98 -3.16
CA LEU A 193 7.59 41.67 -3.55
C LEU A 193 8.31 42.92 -4.09
N VAL A 194 7.65 43.65 -5.01
CA VAL A 194 8.20 44.89 -5.59
C VAL A 194 8.39 45.99 -4.52
N GLN A 195 7.46 46.10 -3.57
CA GLN A 195 7.55 47.07 -2.47
C GLN A 195 8.66 46.75 -1.45
N ASN A 196 9.01 45.47 -1.27
CA ASN A 196 9.99 45.01 -0.29
C ASN A 196 11.38 44.70 -0.87
N PHE A 197 11.64 45.05 -2.15
CA PHE A 197 12.98 44.86 -2.72
C PHE A 197 14.04 45.75 -2.03
N PRO A 198 15.27 45.23 -1.82
CA PRO A 198 16.39 46.05 -1.37
C PRO A 198 16.60 47.27 -2.27
N PRO A 199 16.84 48.47 -1.71
CA PRO A 199 16.89 49.70 -2.48
C PRO A 199 18.03 49.72 -3.51
N ASP A 200 19.11 48.99 -3.22
CA ASP A 200 20.32 48.80 -4.01
C ASP A 200 20.21 47.68 -5.07
N LEU A 201 19.10 46.95 -5.14
CA LEU A 201 18.92 45.87 -6.11
C LEU A 201 18.84 46.41 -7.56
N PRO A 202 19.66 45.93 -8.52
CA PRO A 202 19.57 46.30 -9.94
C PRO A 202 18.19 46.05 -10.57
N ALA A 203 17.84 46.82 -11.59
CA ALA A 203 16.54 46.69 -12.27
C ALA A 203 16.38 45.34 -12.99
N GLU A 204 17.44 44.82 -13.62
CA GLU A 204 17.45 43.49 -14.26
C GLU A 204 17.19 42.37 -13.24
N GLU A 205 17.82 42.46 -12.07
CA GLU A 205 17.62 41.53 -10.97
C GLU A 205 16.20 41.61 -10.39
N ARG A 206 15.63 42.83 -10.21
CA ARG A 206 14.22 43.00 -9.83
C ARG A 206 13.28 42.29 -10.81
N THR A 207 13.46 42.54 -12.11
CA THR A 207 12.66 41.91 -13.16
C THR A 207 12.77 40.39 -13.10
N LYS A 208 13.99 39.84 -12.94
CA LYS A 208 14.17 38.39 -12.78
C LYS A 208 13.45 37.84 -11.53
N VAL A 209 13.52 38.50 -10.38
CA VAL A 209 12.84 38.00 -9.17
C VAL A 209 11.31 38.05 -9.32
N VAL A 210 10.75 39.03 -10.03
CA VAL A 210 9.31 39.07 -10.36
C VAL A 210 8.95 37.98 -11.38
N GLN A 211 9.72 37.80 -12.45
CA GLN A 211 9.49 36.74 -13.44
C GLN A 211 9.58 35.34 -12.82
N ASP A 212 10.57 35.11 -11.95
CA ASP A 212 10.71 33.85 -11.20
C ASP A 212 9.54 33.68 -10.20
N PHE A 213 9.04 34.75 -9.56
CA PHE A 213 7.83 34.68 -8.73
C PHE A 213 6.59 34.30 -9.54
N GLU A 214 6.37 34.97 -10.67
CA GLU A 214 5.26 34.70 -11.59
C GLU A 214 5.35 33.27 -12.13
N MET A 215 6.53 32.78 -12.49
CA MET A 215 6.78 31.39 -12.89
C MET A 215 6.51 30.38 -11.75
N GLY A 216 6.75 30.75 -10.50
CA GLY A 216 6.51 29.92 -9.33
C GLY A 216 5.03 29.79 -8.95
N LEU A 217 4.24 30.79 -9.33
CA LEU A 217 2.77 30.74 -9.30
C LEU A 217 2.22 30.08 -10.56
N ALA A 218 2.82 30.35 -11.71
CA ALA A 218 2.51 29.78 -13.02
C ALA A 218 3.09 28.38 -13.22
N HIS A 219 2.91 27.51 -12.21
CA HIS A 219 2.82 26.06 -12.46
C HIS A 219 1.61 25.70 -13.35
N HIS A 220 0.77 26.68 -13.69
CA HIS A 220 -0.10 26.71 -14.88
C HIS A 220 0.62 27.11 -16.18
N ASP A 221 1.89 26.70 -16.36
CA ASP A 221 2.47 26.63 -17.69
C ASP A 221 1.65 25.62 -18.51
N GLN A 222 0.73 26.14 -19.31
CA GLN A 222 -0.15 25.31 -20.13
C GLN A 222 0.64 24.54 -21.19
N GLU A 223 1.77 25.05 -21.67
CA GLU A 223 2.59 24.35 -22.66
C GLU A 223 3.32 23.18 -22.03
N ARG A 224 3.98 23.37 -20.87
CA ARG A 224 4.60 22.26 -20.12
C ARG A 224 3.56 21.27 -19.60
N ALA A 225 2.38 21.71 -19.19
CA ALA A 225 1.31 20.81 -18.76
C ALA A 225 0.71 20.02 -19.95
N ARG A 226 0.60 20.63 -21.15
CA ARG A 226 0.29 19.93 -22.42
C ARG A 226 1.38 18.95 -22.81
N GLU A 227 2.65 19.33 -22.66
CA GLU A 227 3.80 18.46 -22.92
C GLU A 227 3.79 17.24 -21.99
N VAL A 228 3.57 17.44 -20.68
CA VAL A 228 3.41 16.36 -19.69
C VAL A 228 2.20 15.49 -20.03
N TRP A 229 1.07 16.08 -20.47
CA TRP A 229 -0.06 15.28 -20.97
C TRP A 229 0.31 14.45 -22.19
N ASN A 230 1.00 15.03 -23.18
CA ASN A 230 1.46 14.32 -24.38
C ASN A 230 2.42 13.18 -24.01
N ARG A 231 3.36 13.40 -23.08
CA ARG A 231 4.24 12.36 -22.52
C ARG A 231 3.40 11.25 -21.85
N ILE A 232 2.45 11.60 -20.97
CA ILE A 232 1.53 10.63 -20.32
C ILE A 232 0.70 9.86 -21.34
N ARG A 233 0.23 10.51 -22.41
CA ARG A 233 -0.56 9.92 -23.48
C ARG A 233 0.24 8.89 -24.27
N CYS A 234 1.43 9.27 -24.75
CA CYS A 234 2.35 8.37 -25.46
C CYS A 234 2.80 7.20 -24.56
N LEU A 235 3.19 7.49 -23.31
CA LEU A 235 3.48 6.47 -22.30
C LEU A 235 2.27 5.59 -21.97
N SER A 236 1.03 6.01 -22.28
CA SER A 236 -0.15 5.19 -22.02
C SER A 236 -0.28 4.05 -23.02
N GLU A 237 0.26 4.16 -24.23
CA GLU A 237 -0.04 3.21 -25.30
C GLU A 237 0.59 1.85 -25.02
N GLU A 238 1.90 1.79 -24.74
CA GLU A 238 2.61 0.57 -24.35
C GLU A 238 3.67 0.81 -23.25
N GLY A 239 3.79 -0.12 -22.27
CA GLY A 239 4.86 -0.11 -21.27
C GLY A 239 4.44 -0.46 -19.82
N PRO A 240 5.41 -0.82 -18.93
CA PRO A 240 5.13 -1.10 -17.52
C PRO A 240 4.75 0.15 -16.71
N GLU A 241 5.06 1.33 -17.23
CA GLU A 241 4.68 2.63 -16.67
C GLU A 241 3.24 3.00 -17.04
N ALA A 242 2.86 2.80 -18.31
CA ALA A 242 1.48 2.82 -18.82
C ALA A 242 0.50 2.10 -17.89
N VAL A 243 0.88 0.86 -17.53
CA VAL A 243 0.09 -0.05 -16.69
C VAL A 243 0.02 0.45 -15.24
N ARG A 244 1.08 1.11 -14.74
CA ARG A 244 1.05 1.76 -13.42
C ARG A 244 0.14 2.98 -13.42
N LEU A 245 0.31 3.92 -14.36
CA LEU A 245 -0.51 5.12 -14.45
C LEU A 245 -2.01 4.79 -14.62
N ARG A 246 -2.37 3.90 -15.56
CA ARG A 246 -3.76 3.46 -15.75
C ARG A 246 -4.38 2.78 -14.52
N LYS A 247 -3.57 2.09 -13.70
CA LYS A 247 -4.01 1.46 -12.45
C LYS A 247 -4.24 2.47 -11.33
N HIS A 248 -3.45 3.54 -11.28
CA HIS A 248 -3.51 4.55 -10.22
C HIS A 248 -4.49 5.70 -10.53
N LEU A 249 -4.69 6.03 -11.81
CA LEU A 249 -5.51 7.15 -12.29
C LEU A 249 -6.55 6.69 -13.35
N PRO A 250 -7.40 5.68 -13.08
CA PRO A 250 -8.21 5.03 -14.13
C PRO A 250 -9.20 5.95 -14.85
N ARG A 251 -9.68 7.03 -14.20
CA ARG A 251 -10.60 8.00 -14.79
C ARG A 251 -9.93 8.91 -15.83
N LEU A 252 -8.69 9.29 -15.58
CA LEU A 252 -7.85 10.07 -16.48
C LEU A 252 -7.65 9.36 -17.84
N PHE A 253 -7.71 8.03 -17.84
CA PHE A 253 -7.64 7.19 -19.05
C PHE A 253 -9.00 6.67 -19.53
N SER A 254 -10.11 7.28 -19.11
CA SER A 254 -11.41 7.03 -19.73
C SER A 254 -11.47 7.67 -21.12
N PRO A 255 -12.20 7.10 -22.10
CA PRO A 255 -12.21 7.61 -23.48
C PRO A 255 -12.59 9.09 -23.58
N ASP A 256 -13.60 9.51 -22.83
CA ASP A 256 -14.13 10.89 -22.88
C ASP A 256 -13.13 11.90 -22.27
N VAL A 257 -12.41 11.51 -21.21
CA VAL A 257 -11.36 12.34 -20.59
C VAL A 257 -10.12 12.40 -21.47
N LEU A 258 -9.74 11.29 -22.12
CA LEU A 258 -8.64 11.26 -23.09
C LEU A 258 -8.93 12.18 -24.28
N GLN A 259 -10.13 12.09 -24.86
CA GLN A 259 -10.55 12.95 -25.97
C GLN A 259 -10.53 14.44 -25.60
N GLN A 260 -10.98 14.81 -24.39
CA GLN A 260 -10.94 16.19 -23.91
C GLN A 260 -9.50 16.66 -23.58
N GLY A 261 -8.64 15.76 -23.10
CA GLY A 261 -7.21 16.04 -22.92
C GLY A 261 -6.50 16.26 -24.26
N ASP A 262 -6.79 15.47 -25.28
CA ASP A 262 -6.30 15.67 -26.65
C ASP A 262 -6.76 17.02 -27.23
N GLN A 263 -8.05 17.38 -27.07
CA GLN A 263 -8.57 18.69 -27.48
C GLN A 263 -7.82 19.84 -26.80
N TRP A 264 -7.60 19.75 -25.50
CA TRP A 264 -6.85 20.73 -24.74
C TRP A 264 -5.37 20.83 -25.17
N CYS A 265 -4.74 19.70 -25.51
CA CYS A 265 -3.40 19.67 -26.11
C CYS A 265 -3.34 20.29 -27.51
N CYS A 266 -4.41 20.17 -28.30
CA CYS A 266 -4.55 20.88 -29.57
C CYS A 266 -4.91 22.37 -29.42
N GLY A 267 -4.80 22.94 -28.23
CA GLY A 267 -4.98 24.37 -27.98
C GLY A 267 -6.37 24.79 -27.50
N ALA A 268 -7.31 23.84 -27.29
CA ALA A 268 -8.58 24.18 -26.67
C ALA A 268 -8.37 24.71 -25.22
N ASP A 269 -9.26 25.59 -24.76
CA ASP A 269 -9.24 26.07 -23.38
C ASP A 269 -9.73 24.97 -22.42
N LEU A 270 -9.15 24.90 -21.22
CA LEU A 270 -9.50 23.89 -20.22
C LEU A 270 -10.98 23.97 -19.82
N THR A 271 -11.60 25.15 -19.90
CA THR A 271 -13.04 25.34 -19.63
C THR A 271 -13.96 24.63 -20.64
N SER A 272 -13.48 24.41 -21.87
CA SER A 272 -14.19 23.64 -22.90
C SER A 272 -14.04 22.12 -22.74
N CYS A 273 -13.18 21.69 -21.83
CA CYS A 273 -12.82 20.29 -21.56
C CYS A 273 -13.21 19.87 -20.12
N PRO A 274 -14.50 19.94 -19.71
CA PRO A 274 -14.90 19.90 -18.30
C PRO A 274 -14.62 18.59 -17.56
N LEU A 275 -14.62 17.44 -18.24
CA LEU A 275 -14.28 16.15 -17.62
C LEU A 275 -12.76 16.05 -17.38
N PHE A 276 -11.96 16.53 -18.34
CA PHE A 276 -10.52 16.61 -18.20
C PHE A 276 -10.11 17.65 -17.13
N ALA A 277 -10.76 18.82 -17.13
CA ALA A 277 -10.57 19.85 -16.10
C ALA A 277 -10.86 19.34 -14.68
N ALA A 278 -11.90 18.53 -14.49
CA ALA A 278 -12.24 17.93 -13.21
C ALA A 278 -11.16 16.93 -12.72
N GLU A 279 -10.62 16.10 -13.60
CA GLU A 279 -9.55 15.16 -13.25
C GLU A 279 -8.21 15.90 -13.03
N VAL A 280 -7.87 16.90 -13.86
CA VAL A 280 -6.69 17.78 -13.65
C VAL A 280 -6.77 18.52 -12.32
N ALA A 281 -7.95 19.06 -11.95
CA ALA A 281 -8.17 19.65 -10.63
C ALA A 281 -8.00 18.62 -9.49
N GLY A 282 -8.44 17.38 -9.70
CA GLY A 282 -8.18 16.26 -8.80
C GLY A 282 -6.69 15.98 -8.60
N LEU A 283 -5.91 15.97 -9.70
CA LEU A 283 -4.45 15.80 -9.67
C LEU A 283 -3.75 16.97 -8.96
N ALA A 284 -4.17 18.22 -9.22
CA ALA A 284 -3.62 19.41 -8.58
C ALA A 284 -3.80 19.42 -7.05
N LEU A 285 -4.80 18.70 -6.54
CA LEU A 285 -5.05 18.53 -5.10
C LEU A 285 -4.29 17.36 -4.47
N ILE A 286 -3.64 16.48 -5.25
CA ILE A 286 -2.85 15.36 -4.71
C ILE A 286 -1.74 15.84 -3.76
N PRO A 287 -0.88 16.84 -4.09
CA PRO A 287 0.16 17.31 -3.18
C PRO A 287 -0.38 17.78 -1.82
N THR A 288 -1.57 18.37 -1.80
CA THR A 288 -2.26 18.81 -0.58
C THR A 288 -2.72 17.62 0.27
N ALA A 289 -3.38 16.64 -0.35
CA ALA A 289 -3.81 15.41 0.33
C ALA A 289 -2.61 14.60 0.83
N GLU A 290 -1.58 14.47 0.00
CA GLU A 290 -0.32 13.78 0.32
C GLU A 290 0.41 14.47 1.45
N ARG A 291 0.51 15.81 1.51
CA ARG A 291 1.16 16.51 2.63
C ARG A 291 0.58 16.09 3.99
N ARG A 292 -0.73 15.87 4.07
CA ARG A 292 -1.39 15.38 5.29
C ARG A 292 -1.04 13.92 5.60
N VAL A 293 -1.02 13.05 4.61
CA VAL A 293 -0.64 11.62 4.75
C VAL A 293 0.85 11.46 5.06
N GLU A 294 1.71 12.12 4.30
CA GLU A 294 3.16 12.02 4.34
C GLU A 294 3.73 12.69 5.61
N SER A 295 3.14 13.78 6.11
CA SER A 295 3.50 14.32 7.43
C SER A 295 3.10 13.38 8.58
N GLN A 296 1.95 12.68 8.48
CA GLN A 296 1.59 11.63 9.43
C GLN A 296 2.52 10.41 9.30
N HIS A 297 2.90 10.00 8.09
CA HIS A 297 3.88 8.94 7.84
C HIS A 297 5.26 9.32 8.40
N ALA A 298 5.72 10.55 8.25
CA ALA A 298 7.00 11.02 8.81
C ALA A 298 7.00 11.02 10.35
N ARG A 299 5.91 11.49 10.99
CA ARG A 299 5.71 11.39 12.45
C ARG A 299 5.72 9.93 12.91
N THR A 300 4.98 9.08 12.20
CA THR A 300 4.87 7.62 12.40
C THR A 300 6.24 6.96 12.28
N GLN A 301 6.97 7.13 11.18
CA GLN A 301 8.32 6.61 10.97
C GLN A 301 9.33 7.08 12.03
N LYS A 302 9.25 8.34 12.47
CA LYS A 302 10.12 8.86 13.54
C LYS A 302 9.83 8.19 14.89
N GLY A 303 8.58 7.80 15.14
CA GLY A 303 8.17 6.96 16.26
C GLY A 303 8.64 5.51 16.14
N SER A 304 8.42 4.85 15.00
CA SER A 304 8.82 3.44 14.80
C SER A 304 10.34 3.24 14.80
N LYS A 305 11.12 4.19 14.26
CA LYS A 305 12.60 4.17 14.34
C LYS A 305 13.13 4.16 15.79
N LYS A 306 12.34 4.61 16.78
CA LYS A 306 12.65 4.51 18.22
C LYS A 306 12.13 3.23 18.88
N SER A 307 11.26 2.47 18.23
CA SER A 307 10.64 1.26 18.76
C SER A 307 10.45 0.22 17.63
N PRO A 308 11.45 -0.66 17.39
CA PRO A 308 11.36 -1.64 16.31
C PRO A 308 10.20 -2.64 16.48
N CYS A 309 9.72 -2.84 17.71
CA CYS A 309 8.57 -3.70 18.04
C CYS A 309 7.31 -2.89 18.36
N HIS A 310 7.06 -1.80 17.64
CA HIS A 310 5.89 -0.93 17.87
C HIS A 310 4.56 -1.64 17.58
N SER A 311 3.54 -1.35 18.39
CA SER A 311 2.17 -1.81 18.17
C SER A 311 1.32 -0.71 17.52
N PRO A 312 0.17 -1.04 16.88
CA PRO A 312 -0.76 -0.02 16.39
C PRO A 312 -1.19 0.99 17.46
N ALA A 313 -1.32 0.54 18.72
CA ALA A 313 -1.59 1.39 19.87
C ALA A 313 -0.45 2.40 20.14
N TYR A 314 0.80 1.95 20.06
CA TYR A 314 1.97 2.84 20.20
C TYR A 314 2.04 3.85 19.06
N MET A 315 1.76 3.45 17.81
CA MET A 315 1.76 4.38 16.68
C MET A 315 0.63 5.41 16.78
N SER A 316 -0.59 4.96 17.12
CA SER A 316 -1.72 5.84 17.40
C SER A 316 -1.43 6.81 18.55
N LEU A 317 -0.71 6.37 19.59
CA LEU A 317 -0.26 7.25 20.66
C LEU A 317 0.79 8.24 20.16
N GLN A 318 1.81 7.82 19.40
CA GLN A 318 2.85 8.73 18.86
C GLN A 318 2.25 9.82 17.97
N ILE A 319 1.25 9.49 17.14
CA ILE A 319 0.54 10.46 16.29
C ILE A 319 -0.17 11.52 17.14
N ARG A 320 -0.87 11.11 18.22
CA ARG A 320 -1.68 11.98 19.10
C ARG A 320 -0.91 12.56 20.29
N ALA A 321 0.34 12.16 20.52
CA ALA A 321 1.10 12.50 21.73
C ALA A 321 1.49 13.98 21.81
N LYS A 322 1.36 14.75 20.73
CA LYS A 322 1.48 16.22 20.78
C LYS A 322 0.19 16.79 21.38
N ASP A 323 -0.93 16.55 20.72
CA ASP A 323 -2.26 17.04 21.05
C ASP A 323 -2.68 16.64 22.48
N LEU A 324 -2.42 15.39 22.88
CA LEU A 324 -2.64 14.92 24.26
C LEU A 324 -1.79 15.65 25.30
N ARG A 325 -0.57 16.09 24.96
CA ARG A 325 0.27 16.91 25.86
C ARG A 325 -0.20 18.35 25.90
N GLU A 326 -0.61 18.93 24.77
CA GLU A 326 -1.11 20.30 24.72
C GLU A 326 -2.44 20.42 25.50
N ALA A 327 -3.37 19.49 25.33
CA ALA A 327 -4.60 19.41 26.13
C ALA A 327 -4.32 19.19 27.63
N MET A 328 -3.38 18.31 27.97
CA MET A 328 -2.98 18.06 29.37
C MET A 328 -2.27 19.27 30.00
N CYS A 329 -1.48 20.04 29.26
CA CYS A 329 -0.85 21.26 29.76
C CYS A 329 -1.84 22.42 29.89
N GLY A 330 -2.81 22.54 28.96
CA GLY A 330 -3.80 23.61 28.97
C GLY A 330 -4.79 23.51 30.13
N ASN A 331 -5.28 22.30 30.45
CA ASN A 331 -6.13 22.07 31.63
C ASN A 331 -5.93 20.64 32.18
N PRO A 332 -4.91 20.41 33.03
CA PRO A 332 -4.55 19.06 33.48
C PRO A 332 -5.64 18.39 34.33
N LYS A 333 -6.42 19.17 35.10
CA LYS A 333 -7.45 18.61 35.99
C LYS A 333 -8.62 18.07 35.18
N ASP A 334 -9.18 18.88 34.28
CA ASP A 334 -10.36 18.49 33.52
C ASP A 334 -10.00 17.46 32.44
N PHE A 335 -8.83 17.60 31.81
CA PHE A 335 -8.32 16.60 30.87
C PHE A 335 -8.15 15.22 31.52
N VAL A 336 -7.55 15.15 32.72
CA VAL A 336 -7.41 13.86 33.45
C VAL A 336 -8.78 13.34 33.91
N ALA A 337 -9.69 14.21 34.36
CA ALA A 337 -11.05 13.83 34.75
C ALA A 337 -11.87 13.26 33.58
N GLN A 338 -11.70 13.79 32.36
CA GLN A 338 -12.33 13.27 31.13
C GLN A 338 -11.63 12.02 30.60
N LEU A 339 -10.29 11.95 30.66
CA LEU A 339 -9.51 10.83 30.12
C LEU A 339 -9.62 9.56 31.00
N ALA A 340 -9.69 9.70 32.33
CA ALA A 340 -9.69 8.54 33.23
C ALA A 340 -10.90 7.59 33.04
N PRO A 341 -12.16 8.07 32.87
CA PRO A 341 -13.29 7.24 32.46
C PRO A 341 -13.05 6.51 31.13
N CYS A 342 -12.56 7.22 30.11
CA CYS A 342 -12.27 6.64 28.79
C CYS A 342 -11.20 5.55 28.87
N VAL A 343 -10.10 5.78 29.61
CA VAL A 343 -9.06 4.76 29.86
C VAL A 343 -9.63 3.56 30.62
N ASN A 344 -10.51 3.78 31.61
CA ASN A 344 -11.16 2.72 32.37
C ASN A 344 -12.12 1.87 31.51
N GLN A 345 -12.84 2.49 30.60
CA GLN A 345 -13.71 1.83 29.63
C GLN A 345 -12.89 1.13 28.53
N CYS A 346 -11.72 1.64 28.15
CA CYS A 346 -10.90 1.07 27.08
C CYS A 346 -9.75 0.15 27.54
N ARG A 347 -9.71 -0.29 28.82
CA ARG A 347 -8.65 -1.18 29.36
C ARG A 347 -8.50 -2.54 28.65
N SER A 348 -9.45 -2.95 27.82
CA SER A 348 -9.34 -4.14 26.97
C SER A 348 -10.04 -3.91 25.64
N TYR A 349 -9.62 -4.60 24.58
CA TYR A 349 -10.22 -4.46 23.25
C TYR A 349 -11.74 -4.73 23.27
N LYS A 350 -12.22 -5.73 24.04
CA LYS A 350 -13.65 -6.01 24.18
C LYS A 350 -14.41 -4.84 24.80
N LYS A 351 -13.89 -4.23 25.87
CA LYS A 351 -14.54 -3.07 26.49
C LYS A 351 -14.45 -1.81 25.62
N ALA A 352 -13.36 -1.60 24.90
CA ALA A 352 -13.22 -0.51 23.92
C ALA A 352 -14.22 -0.65 22.75
N VAL A 353 -14.40 -1.86 22.22
CA VAL A 353 -15.42 -2.18 21.19
C VAL A 353 -16.82 -1.88 21.73
N GLN A 354 -17.11 -2.24 22.98
CA GLN A 354 -18.39 -1.95 23.62
C GLN A 354 -18.60 -0.45 23.88
N ALA A 355 -17.58 0.27 24.34
CA ALA A 355 -17.62 1.70 24.61
C ALA A 355 -17.87 2.52 23.32
N MET A 356 -17.23 2.14 22.22
CA MET A 356 -17.46 2.74 20.90
C MET A 356 -18.68 2.15 20.15
N ARG A 357 -19.55 1.39 20.85
CA ARG A 357 -20.78 0.75 20.32
C ARG A 357 -20.59 -0.20 19.12
N LEU A 358 -19.35 -0.58 18.81
CA LEU A 358 -18.98 -1.52 17.75
C LEU A 358 -19.32 -3.00 18.08
N GLY A 359 -20.08 -3.26 19.15
CA GLY A 359 -20.44 -4.61 19.59
C GLY A 359 -21.28 -5.42 18.58
N LEU A 360 -22.05 -4.72 17.73
CA LEU A 360 -22.84 -5.33 16.65
C LEU A 360 -22.01 -5.67 15.41
N HIS A 361 -20.77 -5.19 15.30
CA HIS A 361 -19.92 -5.46 14.14
C HIS A 361 -19.65 -6.97 14.00
N PRO A 362 -19.70 -7.59 12.80
CA PRO A 362 -19.58 -9.04 12.65
C PRO A 362 -18.28 -9.65 13.22
N ALA A 363 -17.20 -8.87 13.28
CA ALA A 363 -15.94 -9.28 13.93
C ALA A 363 -16.00 -9.26 15.47
N ALA A 364 -16.91 -8.47 16.07
CA ALA A 364 -17.18 -8.41 17.50
C ALA A 364 -18.24 -9.42 17.94
N ALA A 365 -19.29 -9.61 17.13
CA ALA A 365 -20.40 -10.52 17.41
C ALA A 365 -19.97 -12.00 17.52
N LYS A 366 -18.90 -12.43 16.82
CA LYS A 366 -18.42 -13.83 16.79
C LYS A 366 -17.76 -14.34 18.10
N GLY A 367 -18.11 -13.77 19.25
CA GLY A 367 -17.89 -14.39 20.57
C GLY A 367 -16.42 -14.63 20.97
N SER A 368 -15.46 -13.98 20.32
CA SER A 368 -14.04 -14.22 20.54
C SER A 368 -13.64 -13.89 21.98
N SER A 369 -13.46 -14.94 22.80
CA SER A 369 -13.03 -14.84 24.20
C SER A 369 -11.54 -14.51 24.34
N ALA A 370 -10.78 -14.56 23.24
CA ALA A 370 -9.36 -14.26 23.22
C ALA A 370 -9.11 -12.77 23.49
N VAL A 371 -8.53 -12.47 24.66
CA VAL A 371 -8.11 -11.13 25.13
C VAL A 371 -7.19 -10.39 24.13
N ARG A 372 -6.63 -11.09 23.13
CA ARG A 372 -5.74 -10.56 22.08
C ARG A 372 -6.25 -10.85 20.66
N ASP A 373 -7.56 -10.88 20.41
CA ASP A 373 -8.06 -11.03 19.05
C ASP A 373 -7.58 -9.89 18.14
N ARG A 374 -6.79 -10.28 17.13
CA ARG A 374 -6.28 -9.39 16.08
C ARG A 374 -7.41 -8.68 15.34
N ARG A 375 -8.56 -9.34 15.11
CA ARG A 375 -9.71 -8.76 14.40
C ARG A 375 -10.35 -7.61 15.18
N LEU A 376 -10.48 -7.74 16.50
CA LEU A 376 -10.99 -6.65 17.35
C LEU A 376 -10.01 -5.47 17.40
N ARG A 377 -8.71 -5.75 17.48
CA ARG A 377 -7.67 -4.70 17.41
C ARG A 377 -7.71 -4.01 16.04
N ASP A 378 -7.72 -4.77 14.96
CA ASP A 378 -7.68 -4.22 13.61
C ASP A 378 -8.99 -3.45 13.31
N LEU A 379 -10.14 -3.88 13.85
CA LEU A 379 -11.39 -3.09 13.89
C LEU A 379 -11.23 -1.76 14.65
N LEU A 380 -10.73 -1.79 15.89
CA LEU A 380 -10.58 -0.58 16.73
C LEU A 380 -9.64 0.48 16.14
N TYR A 381 -8.65 0.06 15.35
CA TYR A 381 -7.66 0.96 14.72
C TYR A 381 -7.91 1.20 13.22
N ARG A 382 -8.96 0.62 12.63
CA ARG A 382 -9.34 0.82 11.21
C ARG A 382 -10.83 1.10 10.97
N ALA A 383 -11.66 1.14 12.01
CA ALA A 383 -13.04 1.58 11.89
C ALA A 383 -13.06 3.05 11.45
N ASP A 384 -13.62 3.29 10.27
CA ASP A 384 -13.94 4.61 9.74
C ASP A 384 -14.84 5.37 10.72
N MET A 385 -14.68 6.70 10.80
CA MET A 385 -15.58 7.55 11.59
C MET A 385 -17.02 7.49 11.08
N LEU A 386 -17.24 7.23 9.78
CA LEU A 386 -18.59 6.96 9.26
C LEU A 386 -19.24 5.76 9.97
N SER A 387 -18.47 4.69 10.25
CA SER A 387 -18.93 3.53 11.02
C SER A 387 -19.16 3.82 12.51
N GLN A 388 -18.66 4.95 13.03
CA GLN A 388 -18.86 5.37 14.42
C GLN A 388 -20.08 6.29 14.60
N HIS A 389 -20.56 6.91 13.52
CA HIS A 389 -21.64 7.91 13.56
C HIS A 389 -22.93 7.50 12.84
N GLN A 390 -22.90 6.48 11.98
CA GLN A 390 -24.14 5.89 11.46
C GLN A 390 -24.71 4.91 12.48
N ASN A 391 -25.89 5.24 13.03
CA ASN A 391 -26.78 4.21 13.57
C ASN A 391 -27.10 3.24 12.43
N MET A 392 -26.58 2.01 12.48
CA MET A 392 -27.01 1.00 11.50
C MET A 392 -28.53 0.83 11.63
N PRO A 393 -29.29 0.82 10.51
CA PRO A 393 -30.71 0.54 10.57
C PRO A 393 -30.93 -0.87 11.14
N GLU A 394 -32.00 -1.04 11.93
CA GLU A 394 -32.34 -2.34 12.51
C GLU A 394 -32.61 -3.36 11.39
N VAL A 395 -31.66 -4.27 11.19
CA VAL A 395 -31.84 -5.41 10.30
C VAL A 395 -32.81 -6.37 10.98
N PHE A 396 -34.09 -6.27 10.61
CA PHE A 396 -35.13 -7.21 11.03
C PHE A 396 -34.76 -8.64 10.63
N VAL A 397 -34.26 -9.41 11.60
CA VAL A 397 -34.15 -10.87 11.48
C VAL A 397 -35.57 -11.43 11.55
N ARG A 398 -36.17 -11.71 10.40
CA ARG A 398 -37.42 -12.49 10.34
C ARG A 398 -37.11 -13.94 10.71
N ASP A 399 -37.83 -14.42 11.73
CA ASP A 399 -37.77 -15.78 12.22
C ASP A 399 -38.51 -16.74 11.26
N PRO A 400 -37.85 -17.73 10.62
CA PRO A 400 -38.47 -18.59 9.62
C PRO A 400 -39.05 -19.86 10.27
N ALA A 401 -40.16 -19.73 10.99
CA ALA A 401 -40.96 -20.87 11.39
C ALA A 401 -41.78 -21.43 10.22
N THR A 402 -41.71 -22.76 10.03
CA THR A 402 -42.58 -23.59 9.18
C THR A 402 -42.65 -23.31 7.67
N ASN A 403 -41.96 -24.13 6.87
CA ASN A 403 -42.66 -25.25 6.24
C ASN A 403 -41.71 -26.37 5.78
N SER A 404 -42.22 -27.61 5.83
CA SER A 404 -41.42 -28.84 5.70
C SER A 404 -41.37 -29.38 4.27
N ALA A 405 -40.17 -29.38 3.67
CA ALA A 405 -39.78 -30.31 2.62
C ALA A 405 -38.41 -30.91 2.98
N ARG A 406 -38.24 -32.23 2.81
CA ARG A 406 -37.04 -32.94 3.28
C ARG A 406 -35.79 -32.43 2.56
N ARG A 407 -34.86 -31.84 3.33
CA ARG A 407 -33.51 -31.52 2.86
C ARG A 407 -32.76 -32.81 2.47
N PRO A 408 -31.85 -32.76 1.47
CA PRO A 408 -30.84 -33.81 1.31
C PRO A 408 -29.98 -33.89 2.58
N ALA A 409 -29.33 -35.04 2.81
CA ALA A 409 -28.40 -35.17 3.92
C ALA A 409 -27.26 -34.13 3.77
N PRO A 410 -27.03 -33.26 4.76
CA PRO A 410 -25.87 -32.37 4.75
C PRO A 410 -24.56 -33.18 4.83
N PRO A 411 -23.39 -32.55 4.63
CA PRO A 411 -22.12 -33.17 5.02
C PRO A 411 -22.24 -33.79 6.40
N THR A 412 -21.67 -34.98 6.63
CA THR A 412 -21.82 -35.66 7.91
C THR A 412 -21.34 -34.74 9.03
N ALA A 413 -21.97 -34.80 10.21
CA ALA A 413 -21.64 -33.90 11.32
C ALA A 413 -20.13 -33.95 11.68
N GLU A 414 -19.49 -35.08 11.40
CA GLU A 414 -18.05 -35.31 11.50
C GLU A 414 -17.22 -34.44 10.55
N GLU A 415 -17.62 -34.24 9.28
CA GLU A 415 -16.86 -33.38 8.35
C GLU A 415 -16.87 -31.91 8.77
N HIS A 416 -18.03 -31.39 9.20
CA HIS A 416 -18.12 -30.05 9.77
C HIS A 416 -17.39 -29.94 11.12
N ALA A 417 -17.38 -31.00 11.94
CA ALA A 417 -16.59 -31.04 13.17
C ALA A 417 -15.07 -30.94 12.86
N VAL A 418 -14.57 -31.66 11.84
CA VAL A 418 -13.18 -31.58 11.40
C VAL A 418 -12.84 -30.19 10.87
N GLU A 419 -13.70 -29.55 10.07
CA GLU A 419 -13.51 -28.15 9.64
C GLU A 419 -13.47 -27.16 10.82
N ALA A 420 -14.22 -27.43 11.89
CA ALA A 420 -14.23 -26.62 13.12
C ALA A 420 -13.01 -26.84 14.03
N THR A 421 -12.26 -27.93 13.87
CA THR A 421 -11.00 -28.15 14.62
C THR A 421 -9.88 -27.22 14.14
N ALA A 422 -8.80 -27.12 14.93
CA ALA A 422 -7.57 -26.45 14.53
C ALA A 422 -6.90 -27.05 13.26
N LEU A 423 -7.30 -28.26 12.85
CA LEU A 423 -6.80 -28.96 11.67
C LEU A 423 -7.50 -28.51 10.37
N GLY A 424 -8.77 -28.11 10.44
CA GLY A 424 -9.60 -27.71 9.28
C GLY A 424 -8.94 -26.69 8.36
N PRO A 425 -8.45 -25.53 8.86
CA PRO A 425 -7.75 -24.54 8.05
C PRO A 425 -6.46 -25.05 7.39
N ILE A 426 -5.79 -26.01 8.01
CA ILE A 426 -4.55 -26.62 7.50
C ILE A 426 -4.88 -27.57 6.36
N LEU A 427 -5.89 -28.42 6.54
CA LEU A 427 -6.39 -29.30 5.51
C LEU A 427 -6.90 -28.52 4.30
N LYS A 428 -7.70 -27.45 4.50
CA LYS A 428 -8.14 -26.55 3.42
C LYS A 428 -6.94 -25.96 2.67
N ARG A 429 -5.91 -25.48 3.36
CA ARG A 429 -4.70 -24.92 2.72
C ARG A 429 -3.94 -25.98 1.91
N LEU A 430 -3.71 -27.16 2.45
CA LEU A 430 -2.95 -28.22 1.76
C LEU A 430 -3.74 -28.81 0.58
N ALA A 431 -5.06 -28.93 0.73
CA ALA A 431 -5.97 -29.26 -0.37
C ALA A 431 -5.89 -28.21 -1.48
N LEU A 432 -5.92 -26.91 -1.14
CA LEU A 432 -5.80 -25.82 -2.10
C LEU A 432 -4.43 -25.82 -2.81
N GLU A 433 -3.32 -25.96 -2.07
CA GLU A 433 -1.98 -26.14 -2.66
C GLU A 433 -1.99 -27.31 -3.66
N HIS A 434 -2.55 -28.47 -3.30
CA HIS A 434 -2.62 -29.62 -4.20
C HIS A 434 -3.54 -29.43 -5.41
N VAL A 435 -4.68 -28.74 -5.27
CA VAL A 435 -5.54 -28.39 -6.41
C VAL A 435 -4.77 -27.54 -7.39
N LEU A 436 -4.15 -26.45 -6.93
CA LEU A 436 -3.42 -25.50 -7.79
C LEU A 436 -2.21 -26.13 -8.48
N ASP A 437 -1.48 -27.03 -7.80
CA ASP A 437 -0.38 -27.80 -8.43
C ASP A 437 -0.89 -28.72 -9.57
N ARG A 438 -2.15 -29.18 -9.50
CA ARG A 438 -2.71 -30.22 -10.37
C ARG A 438 -3.52 -29.67 -11.54
N LEU A 439 -4.13 -28.49 -11.39
CA LEU A 439 -4.90 -27.85 -12.48
C LEU A 439 -4.08 -27.63 -13.76
N PRO A 440 -2.82 -27.14 -13.73
CA PRO A 440 -1.98 -27.01 -14.92
C PRO A 440 -1.67 -28.37 -15.57
N VAL A 441 -1.38 -29.40 -14.79
CA VAL A 441 -1.07 -30.75 -15.29
C VAL A 441 -2.28 -31.36 -16.01
N VAL A 442 -3.47 -31.22 -15.42
CA VAL A 442 -4.72 -31.69 -16.04
C VAL A 442 -5.01 -30.91 -17.32
N ARG A 443 -4.89 -29.57 -17.28
CA ARG A 443 -5.14 -28.71 -18.45
C ARG A 443 -4.15 -28.92 -19.59
N ASN A 444 -2.89 -29.22 -19.29
CA ASN A 444 -1.83 -29.43 -20.28
C ASN A 444 -1.75 -30.89 -20.78
N SER A 445 -2.68 -31.77 -20.38
CA SER A 445 -2.72 -33.18 -20.82
C SER A 445 -3.06 -33.35 -22.31
N GLY A 446 -3.53 -32.30 -22.99
CA GLY A 446 -4.02 -32.34 -24.37
C GLY A 446 -5.45 -32.89 -24.50
N GLU A 447 -5.99 -33.52 -23.46
CA GLU A 447 -7.38 -34.01 -23.46
C GLU A 447 -8.36 -32.87 -23.12
N PRO A 448 -9.50 -32.75 -23.83
CA PRO A 448 -10.54 -31.81 -23.45
C PRO A 448 -11.17 -32.25 -22.12
N VAL A 449 -11.18 -31.34 -21.15
CA VAL A 449 -11.68 -31.58 -19.78
C VAL A 449 -12.69 -30.53 -19.37
N VAL A 450 -13.68 -30.95 -18.57
CA VAL A 450 -14.61 -30.09 -17.85
C VAL A 450 -14.42 -30.33 -16.36
N PHE A 451 -14.36 -29.26 -15.59
CA PHE A 451 -14.33 -29.33 -14.14
C PHE A 451 -15.76 -29.23 -13.60
N ALA A 452 -16.04 -29.94 -12.52
CA ALA A 452 -17.31 -29.86 -11.80
C ALA A 452 -17.03 -29.74 -10.30
N VAL A 453 -17.64 -28.78 -9.62
CA VAL A 453 -17.53 -28.62 -8.16
C VAL A 453 -18.91 -28.67 -7.54
N ALA A 454 -19.08 -29.46 -6.47
CA ALA A 454 -20.33 -29.42 -5.71
C ALA A 454 -20.41 -28.10 -4.95
N TYR A 455 -21.60 -27.52 -4.92
CA TYR A 455 -21.75 -26.10 -4.59
C TYR A 455 -22.78 -25.90 -3.47
N GLU A 456 -22.42 -25.04 -2.50
CA GLU A 456 -23.33 -24.56 -1.46
C GLU A 456 -23.68 -23.11 -1.76
N SER A 457 -24.95 -22.73 -1.60
CA SER A 457 -25.57 -21.50 -2.10
C SER A 457 -24.84 -20.17 -1.78
N GLY A 458 -23.94 -20.14 -0.79
CA GLY A 458 -23.22 -18.95 -0.34
C GLY A 458 -21.86 -18.63 -1.01
N ALA A 459 -21.27 -19.52 -1.83
CA ALA A 459 -19.92 -19.28 -2.37
C ALA A 459 -19.85 -18.34 -3.60
N PHE A 460 -20.99 -18.03 -4.22
CA PHE A 460 -21.18 -17.00 -5.26
C PHE A 460 -21.91 -15.77 -4.73
N SER A 461 -21.97 -15.52 -3.41
CA SER A 461 -22.53 -14.26 -2.87
C SER A 461 -21.91 -13.05 -3.56
N LEU A 462 -20.58 -13.05 -3.73
CA LEU A 462 -19.82 -12.04 -4.48
C LEU A 462 -20.21 -11.94 -5.96
N LEU A 463 -20.47 -13.06 -6.64
CA LEU A 463 -20.84 -13.07 -8.06
C LEU A 463 -22.30 -12.67 -8.27
N ARG A 464 -23.17 -12.96 -7.30
CA ARG A 464 -24.56 -12.49 -7.22
C ARG A 464 -24.63 -11.00 -6.91
N GLU A 465 -23.77 -10.49 -6.03
CA GLU A 465 -23.59 -9.05 -5.76
C GLU A 465 -23.01 -8.32 -6.99
N PHE A 466 -22.05 -8.93 -7.70
CA PHE A 466 -21.50 -8.38 -8.95
C PHE A 466 -22.54 -8.29 -10.08
N LEU A 467 -23.43 -9.29 -10.18
CA LEU A 467 -24.51 -9.33 -11.16
C LEU A 467 -25.73 -8.49 -10.75
N LEU A 468 -25.81 -8.04 -9.50
CA LEU A 468 -26.93 -7.27 -8.94
C LEU A 468 -26.43 -5.99 -8.26
N PRO A 469 -26.07 -4.94 -9.02
CA PRO A 469 -25.73 -3.65 -8.41
C PRO A 469 -26.87 -3.13 -7.54
N SER A 470 -26.50 -2.59 -6.38
CA SER A 470 -27.45 -2.04 -5.40
C SER A 470 -28.12 -0.76 -5.93
N GLN A 471 -29.31 -0.90 -6.52
CA GLN A 471 -30.22 0.24 -6.73
C GLN A 471 -30.76 0.73 -5.37
N GLN A 472 -29.96 1.57 -4.69
CA GLN A 472 -30.38 2.43 -3.59
C GLN A 472 -29.82 3.85 -3.75
N GLN A 473 -29.98 4.43 -4.94
CA GLN A 473 -30.10 5.87 -5.11
C GLN A 473 -31.26 6.17 -6.05
N PRO A 474 -32.28 6.94 -5.63
CA PRO A 474 -33.22 7.54 -6.56
C PRO A 474 -32.50 8.67 -7.31
N MET A 475 -32.42 8.57 -8.63
CA MET A 475 -32.00 9.70 -9.48
C MET A 475 -32.97 10.87 -9.29
N PRO A 476 -32.50 12.10 -9.05
CA PRO A 476 -33.38 13.27 -9.09
C PRO A 476 -33.79 13.54 -10.55
N MET A 477 -35.08 13.36 -10.84
CA MET A 477 -35.71 13.83 -12.08
C MET A 477 -35.64 15.36 -12.16
N LEU A 478 -34.69 15.89 -12.93
CA LEU A 478 -34.71 17.30 -13.33
C LEU A 478 -35.56 17.45 -14.60
N THR A 479 -36.79 17.90 -14.42
CA THR A 479 -37.66 18.31 -15.53
C THR A 479 -37.21 19.65 -16.10
N TYR A 480 -36.50 19.63 -17.22
CA TYR A 480 -36.34 20.82 -18.05
C TYR A 480 -37.57 20.98 -18.95
N SER A 481 -38.28 22.09 -18.76
CA SER A 481 -39.36 22.50 -19.67
C SER A 481 -38.75 23.34 -20.79
N SER A 482 -38.95 22.94 -22.05
CA SER A 482 -38.72 23.79 -23.22
C SER A 482 -39.91 23.61 -24.17
N PRO A 483 -40.48 24.69 -24.73
CA PRO A 483 -41.63 24.60 -25.62
C PRO A 483 -41.24 24.25 -27.07
N GLU A 484 -42.18 23.62 -27.76
CA GLU A 484 -42.34 23.53 -29.23
C GLU A 484 -41.17 22.98 -30.09
N VAL A 485 -41.40 21.83 -30.74
CA VAL A 485 -41.59 21.72 -32.21
C VAL A 485 -41.81 20.25 -32.63
N VAL A 486 -42.99 20.01 -33.23
CA VAL A 486 -43.38 18.98 -34.23
C VAL A 486 -43.13 17.47 -33.95
N ALA A 487 -44.17 16.67 -34.21
CA ALA A 487 -44.25 15.24 -33.94
C ALA A 487 -43.74 14.32 -35.07
N SER A 488 -43.26 13.14 -34.67
CA SER A 488 -43.47 11.88 -35.40
C SER A 488 -43.57 10.72 -34.41
N GLU A 489 -44.54 9.83 -34.63
CA GLU A 489 -44.83 8.68 -33.76
C GLU A 489 -44.05 7.45 -34.22
N ASP A 490 -43.36 6.76 -33.29
CA ASP A 490 -43.23 5.29 -33.21
C ASP A 490 -42.26 4.91 -32.07
N ILE A 491 -42.79 4.76 -30.85
CA ILE A 491 -42.05 4.18 -29.72
C ILE A 491 -42.65 2.82 -29.37
N VAL A 492 -41.92 1.76 -29.74
CA VAL A 492 -42.27 0.38 -29.37
C VAL A 492 -41.94 0.12 -27.90
N GLU A 493 -42.96 -0.10 -27.07
CA GLU A 493 -42.78 -0.50 -25.67
C GLU A 493 -42.15 -1.92 -25.57
N ILE A 494 -40.86 -1.99 -25.24
CA ILE A 494 -40.18 -3.27 -24.93
C ILE A 494 -40.31 -3.55 -23.42
N SER A 495 -41.50 -3.96 -22.99
CA SER A 495 -41.80 -4.38 -21.61
C SER A 495 -41.19 -5.76 -21.28
N GLY A 496 -39.89 -5.79 -21.00
CA GLY A 496 -39.17 -6.98 -20.52
C GLY A 496 -38.98 -7.01 -18.99
N PRO A 497 -38.88 -8.19 -18.36
CA PRO A 497 -38.56 -8.29 -16.93
C PRO A 497 -37.16 -7.75 -16.63
N GLY A 498 -37.00 -7.02 -15.51
CA GLY A 498 -35.73 -6.41 -15.12
C GLY A 498 -34.64 -7.43 -14.73
N PRO A 499 -33.35 -7.04 -14.82
CA PRO A 499 -32.19 -7.95 -14.71
C PRO A 499 -32.14 -8.73 -13.39
N ARG A 500 -32.59 -8.13 -12.29
CA ARG A 500 -32.71 -8.79 -10.99
C ARG A 500 -33.57 -10.06 -11.06
N ARG A 501 -34.67 -10.01 -11.81
CA ARG A 501 -35.58 -11.16 -12.00
C ARG A 501 -34.93 -12.23 -12.88
N GLU A 502 -34.08 -11.89 -13.84
CA GLU A 502 -33.39 -12.88 -14.68
C GLU A 502 -32.24 -13.59 -13.95
N VAL A 503 -31.47 -12.88 -13.13
CA VAL A 503 -30.43 -13.48 -12.27
C VAL A 503 -31.06 -14.35 -11.17
N ASP A 504 -32.10 -13.86 -10.49
CA ASP A 504 -32.82 -14.66 -9.51
C ASP A 504 -33.51 -15.86 -10.20
N VAL A 505 -34.02 -15.73 -11.44
CA VAL A 505 -34.53 -16.86 -12.24
C VAL A 505 -33.41 -17.81 -12.70
N LEU A 506 -32.18 -17.35 -12.94
CA LEU A 506 -31.03 -18.23 -13.25
C LEU A 506 -30.69 -19.09 -12.03
N PHE A 507 -30.51 -18.49 -10.85
CA PHE A 507 -30.26 -19.21 -9.61
C PHE A 507 -31.46 -20.08 -9.20
N GLN A 508 -32.70 -19.62 -9.42
CA GLN A 508 -33.91 -20.41 -9.19
C GLN A 508 -34.03 -21.57 -10.19
N LYS A 509 -33.61 -21.43 -11.46
CA LYS A 509 -33.58 -22.52 -12.46
C LYS A 509 -32.50 -23.54 -12.14
N ILE A 510 -31.33 -23.11 -11.64
CA ILE A 510 -30.32 -24.00 -11.06
C ILE A 510 -30.97 -24.77 -9.89
N SER A 511 -31.61 -24.07 -8.94
CA SER A 511 -32.28 -24.70 -7.79
C SER A 511 -33.62 -25.40 -8.07
N GLN A 512 -34.16 -25.33 -9.28
CA GLN A 512 -35.32 -26.12 -9.73
C GLN A 512 -34.89 -27.34 -10.53
N ALA A 513 -33.77 -27.28 -11.27
CA ALA A 513 -33.11 -28.47 -11.79
C ALA A 513 -32.57 -29.37 -10.65
N GLU A 514 -32.13 -28.77 -9.53
CA GLU A 514 -31.81 -29.46 -8.27
C GLU A 514 -33.01 -30.27 -7.70
N ALA A 515 -34.25 -29.85 -7.98
CA ALA A 515 -35.45 -30.50 -7.43
C ALA A 515 -35.87 -31.76 -8.19
N THR A 516 -35.52 -31.90 -9.48
CA THR A 516 -35.92 -33.04 -10.32
C THR A 516 -34.83 -34.10 -10.55
N HIS A 517 -33.55 -33.76 -10.35
CA HIS A 517 -32.42 -34.68 -10.60
C HIS A 517 -31.43 -34.77 -9.42
N HIS A 518 -31.74 -35.64 -8.46
CA HIS A 518 -31.11 -35.73 -7.13
C HIS A 518 -29.62 -36.15 -7.04
N GLN A 519 -28.83 -36.18 -8.12
CA GLN A 519 -27.48 -36.81 -8.10
C GLN A 519 -26.29 -35.96 -8.58
N MET A 520 -26.47 -34.79 -9.20
CA MET A 520 -25.35 -33.91 -9.56
C MET A 520 -25.65 -32.42 -9.31
N THR A 521 -25.61 -32.03 -8.04
CA THR A 521 -25.55 -30.63 -7.59
C THR A 521 -24.15 -30.07 -7.84
N GLY A 522 -23.87 -29.53 -9.03
CA GLY A 522 -22.54 -29.03 -9.35
C GLY A 522 -22.47 -27.94 -10.40
N VAL A 523 -21.49 -27.05 -10.24
CA VAL A 523 -21.15 -26.01 -11.21
C VAL A 523 -20.12 -26.55 -12.17
N PHE A 524 -20.43 -26.57 -13.47
CA PHE A 524 -19.54 -27.03 -14.53
C PHE A 524 -18.76 -25.86 -15.11
N PHE A 525 -17.47 -26.04 -15.34
CA PHE A 525 -16.63 -25.00 -15.92
C PHE A 525 -15.41 -25.54 -16.68
N LYS A 526 -14.91 -24.75 -17.62
CA LYS A 526 -13.59 -24.92 -18.25
C LYS A 526 -12.63 -23.87 -17.69
N LEU A 527 -11.36 -24.23 -17.47
CA LEU A 527 -10.30 -23.25 -17.21
C LEU A 527 -9.96 -22.53 -18.51
N LEU A 528 -9.93 -21.20 -18.51
CA LEU A 528 -9.50 -20.42 -19.66
C LEU A 528 -7.95 -20.39 -19.75
N PRO A 529 -7.40 -20.03 -20.93
CA PRO A 529 -5.99 -19.72 -21.09
C PRO A 529 -5.48 -18.64 -20.12
N SER A 530 -4.15 -18.51 -20.00
CA SER A 530 -3.50 -17.61 -19.03
C SER A 530 -4.07 -16.18 -19.05
N MET A 531 -4.25 -15.59 -17.87
CA MET A 531 -4.67 -14.19 -17.66
C MET A 531 -3.74 -13.17 -18.35
N SER A 532 -2.54 -13.56 -18.77
CA SER A 532 -1.53 -12.71 -19.41
C SER A 532 -1.97 -12.03 -20.72
N LYS A 533 -3.19 -12.26 -21.21
CA LYS A 533 -3.79 -11.53 -22.35
C LYS A 533 -5.16 -10.90 -22.06
N MET A 534 -5.77 -11.10 -20.89
CA MET A 534 -7.12 -10.60 -20.60
C MET A 534 -7.06 -9.28 -19.81
N LYS A 535 -7.33 -8.16 -20.51
CA LYS A 535 -7.59 -6.86 -19.88
C LYS A 535 -8.89 -6.95 -19.08
N ARG A 536 -8.86 -6.60 -17.79
CA ARG A 536 -10.03 -6.65 -16.90
C ARG A 536 -10.21 -5.32 -16.18
N PHE A 537 -11.43 -4.80 -16.20
CA PHE A 537 -11.85 -3.70 -15.34
C PHE A 537 -12.10 -4.26 -13.92
N GLN A 538 -11.40 -3.71 -12.93
CA GLN A 538 -11.63 -4.00 -11.52
C GLN A 538 -12.73 -3.06 -11.01
N ALA A 539 -13.79 -3.60 -10.39
CA ALA A 539 -14.84 -2.76 -9.81
C ALA A 539 -14.46 -2.21 -8.43
N ASP A 540 -15.03 -1.07 -8.05
CA ASP A 540 -14.88 -0.55 -6.68
C ASP A 540 -15.44 -1.54 -5.65
N GLY A 541 -14.66 -1.79 -4.59
CA GLY A 541 -14.96 -2.80 -3.58
C GLY A 541 -14.59 -4.24 -3.95
N GLU A 542 -14.10 -4.49 -5.17
CA GLU A 542 -13.72 -5.84 -5.59
C GLU A 542 -12.48 -6.37 -4.84
N LEU A 543 -12.61 -7.58 -4.29
CA LEU A 543 -11.50 -8.31 -3.67
C LEU A 543 -10.34 -8.49 -4.66
N ARG A 544 -9.13 -8.09 -4.25
CA ARG A 544 -7.92 -8.28 -5.05
C ARG A 544 -7.76 -9.74 -5.45
N LEU A 545 -7.62 -9.98 -6.76
CA LEU A 545 -7.33 -11.32 -7.26
C LEU A 545 -6.03 -11.86 -6.63
N SER A 546 -6.14 -13.05 -6.07
CA SER A 546 -5.03 -13.82 -5.53
C SER A 546 -4.42 -14.72 -6.61
N SER A 547 -3.22 -15.27 -6.36
CA SER A 547 -2.64 -16.33 -7.20
C SER A 547 -3.43 -17.65 -7.21
N THR A 548 -4.51 -17.74 -6.43
CA THR A 548 -5.44 -18.89 -6.39
C THR A 548 -6.71 -18.66 -7.21
N ASP A 549 -6.82 -17.50 -7.87
CA ASP A 549 -8.00 -17.08 -8.60
C ASP A 549 -7.77 -17.27 -10.09
N LEU A 550 -8.57 -18.12 -10.73
CA LEU A 550 -8.37 -18.54 -12.12
C LEU A 550 -9.55 -18.13 -12.98
N PRO A 551 -9.31 -17.69 -14.24
CA PRO A 551 -10.38 -17.42 -15.18
C PRO A 551 -11.03 -18.74 -15.61
N ILE A 552 -12.35 -18.77 -15.54
CA ILE A 552 -13.20 -19.90 -15.90
C ILE A 552 -14.27 -19.46 -16.88
N ALA A 553 -14.68 -20.39 -17.74
CA ALA A 553 -15.92 -20.28 -18.48
C ALA A 553 -16.94 -21.25 -17.89
N LEU A 554 -18.05 -20.71 -17.39
CA LEU A 554 -19.15 -21.50 -16.85
C LEU A 554 -19.87 -22.24 -17.99
N LEU A 555 -20.27 -23.48 -17.71
CA LEU A 555 -21.01 -24.35 -18.62
C LEU A 555 -22.33 -24.76 -17.99
N ARG A 556 -23.33 -25.06 -18.81
CA ARG A 556 -24.65 -25.53 -18.38
C ARG A 556 -24.72 -27.06 -18.50
N ALA A 557 -25.34 -27.74 -17.55
CA ALA A 557 -25.79 -29.12 -17.79
C ALA A 557 -26.93 -29.11 -18.81
N ALA A 558 -26.76 -29.80 -19.94
CA ALA A 558 -27.73 -29.81 -21.03
C ALA A 558 -28.80 -30.90 -20.80
N SER A 559 -28.35 -32.13 -20.51
CA SER A 559 -29.21 -33.25 -20.13
C SER A 559 -28.44 -34.24 -19.23
N PHE A 560 -29.16 -35.09 -18.51
CA PHE A 560 -28.60 -36.21 -17.75
C PHE A 560 -29.44 -37.47 -17.98
N SER A 561 -28.82 -38.54 -18.46
CA SER A 561 -29.46 -39.84 -18.63
C SER A 561 -28.95 -40.80 -17.56
N GLN A 562 -29.79 -41.07 -16.56
CA GLN A 562 -29.48 -42.02 -15.48
C GLN A 562 -29.28 -43.44 -16.01
N GLU A 563 -30.10 -43.85 -16.99
CA GLU A 563 -30.03 -45.17 -17.65
C GLU A 563 -28.66 -45.40 -18.31
N ARG A 564 -28.14 -44.39 -19.03
CA ARG A 564 -26.85 -44.45 -19.72
C ARG A 564 -25.67 -44.06 -18.84
N ARG A 565 -25.92 -43.52 -17.64
CA ARG A 565 -24.93 -42.83 -16.79
C ARG A 565 -24.17 -41.74 -17.54
N GLU A 566 -24.87 -41.06 -18.45
CA GLU A 566 -24.34 -40.06 -19.37
C GLU A 566 -24.78 -38.68 -18.91
N LEU A 567 -23.82 -37.76 -18.75
CA LEU A 567 -24.08 -36.34 -18.55
C LEU A 567 -23.69 -35.60 -19.82
N LEU A 568 -24.62 -34.83 -20.38
CA LEU A 568 -24.32 -33.87 -21.45
C LEU A 568 -24.10 -32.49 -20.84
N VAL A 569 -22.97 -31.88 -21.16
CA VAL A 569 -22.64 -30.50 -20.76
C VAL A 569 -22.63 -29.63 -22.02
N ASP A 570 -23.37 -28.52 -22.00
CA ASP A 570 -23.45 -27.55 -23.09
C ASP A 570 -22.02 -27.15 -23.52
N SER A 571 -21.76 -27.19 -24.83
CA SER A 571 -20.47 -26.83 -25.39
C SER A 571 -20.32 -25.31 -25.48
N GLU A 572 -21.44 -24.59 -25.58
CA GLU A 572 -21.51 -23.14 -25.53
C GLU A 572 -21.19 -22.66 -24.11
N LEU A 573 -20.42 -21.58 -24.04
CA LEU A 573 -20.14 -20.92 -22.76
C LEU A 573 -21.42 -20.23 -22.28
N LEU A 574 -21.68 -20.24 -20.97
CA LEU A 574 -22.84 -19.57 -20.39
C LEU A 574 -22.73 -18.06 -20.59
N ASN A 575 -23.35 -17.56 -21.68
CA ASN A 575 -23.27 -16.15 -22.04
C ASN A 575 -24.08 -15.29 -21.06
N MET A 576 -23.37 -14.60 -20.16
CA MET A 576 -23.97 -13.76 -19.11
C MET A 576 -24.54 -12.43 -19.64
N ARG A 577 -24.37 -12.10 -20.94
CA ARG A 577 -24.90 -10.87 -21.57
C ARG A 577 -26.40 -10.64 -21.36
N SER A 578 -27.20 -11.71 -21.27
CA SER A 578 -28.65 -11.58 -21.04
C SER A 578 -28.98 -10.90 -19.70
N ALA A 579 -28.28 -11.28 -18.64
CA ALA A 579 -28.53 -10.80 -17.28
C ALA A 579 -28.09 -9.35 -17.02
N VAL A 580 -27.21 -8.77 -17.86
CA VAL A 580 -26.62 -7.44 -17.66
C VAL A 580 -26.79 -6.60 -18.92
N ARG A 581 -27.99 -6.02 -19.10
CA ARG A 581 -28.24 -5.05 -20.18
C ARG A 581 -27.35 -3.82 -19.99
N GLY A 582 -26.57 -3.46 -21.01
CA GLY A 582 -25.85 -2.18 -21.09
C GLY A 582 -24.36 -2.27 -21.44
N LEU A 583 -23.73 -3.43 -21.30
CA LEU A 583 -22.30 -3.61 -21.65
C LEU A 583 -22.15 -4.54 -22.85
N ALA A 584 -21.81 -3.96 -24.00
CA ALA A 584 -21.40 -4.66 -25.22
C ALA A 584 -19.95 -5.18 -25.10
N VAL A 585 -19.68 -5.96 -24.04
CA VAL A 585 -18.38 -6.59 -23.81
C VAL A 585 -18.54 -8.09 -23.94
N ASP A 586 -18.11 -8.60 -25.08
CA ASP A 586 -18.45 -9.94 -25.54
C ASP A 586 -17.76 -11.08 -24.75
N ASP A 587 -16.69 -10.76 -24.02
CA ASP A 587 -15.70 -11.71 -23.48
C ASP A 587 -15.27 -11.45 -22.01
N ILE A 588 -16.19 -11.08 -21.09
CA ILE A 588 -15.82 -10.99 -19.65
C ILE A 588 -15.68 -12.41 -19.06
N PRO A 589 -14.47 -12.84 -18.64
CA PRO A 589 -14.27 -14.16 -18.04
C PRO A 589 -14.83 -14.16 -16.62
N CYS A 590 -15.51 -15.24 -16.24
CA CYS A 590 -15.79 -15.47 -14.83
C CYS A 590 -14.47 -15.80 -14.11
N VAL A 591 -14.29 -15.35 -12.87
CA VAL A 591 -13.09 -15.71 -12.08
C VAL A 591 -13.52 -16.53 -10.87
N LEU A 592 -12.93 -17.71 -10.71
CA LEU A 592 -13.16 -18.59 -9.58
C LEU A 592 -11.99 -18.49 -8.60
N SER A 593 -12.24 -17.94 -7.42
CA SER A 593 -11.25 -17.98 -6.32
C SER A 593 -11.28 -19.34 -5.65
N PHE A 594 -10.25 -20.18 -5.88
CA PHE A 594 -10.19 -21.47 -5.19
C PHE A 594 -9.94 -21.32 -3.68
N SER A 595 -9.41 -20.17 -3.22
CA SER A 595 -9.31 -19.87 -1.79
C SER A 595 -10.66 -19.65 -1.09
N SER A 596 -11.72 -19.27 -1.82
CA SER A 596 -13.05 -19.09 -1.22
C SER A 596 -13.72 -20.43 -0.87
N LEU A 597 -13.50 -21.46 -1.69
CA LEU A 597 -14.11 -22.79 -1.55
C LEU A 597 -13.83 -23.44 -0.18
N SER A 598 -14.84 -24.08 0.43
CA SER A 598 -14.67 -24.88 1.67
C SER A 598 -13.79 -26.13 1.44
N LEU A 599 -13.40 -26.83 2.50
CA LEU A 599 -12.69 -28.11 2.32
C LEU A 599 -13.61 -29.17 1.72
N SER A 600 -14.91 -29.17 2.08
CA SER A 600 -15.92 -30.04 1.43
C SER A 600 -16.04 -29.75 -0.08
N GLN A 601 -16.08 -28.48 -0.48
CA GLN A 601 -16.13 -28.07 -1.90
C GLN A 601 -14.85 -28.46 -2.65
N LEU A 602 -13.65 -28.20 -2.08
CA LEU A 602 -12.39 -28.64 -2.66
C LEU A 602 -12.30 -30.17 -2.82
N LYS A 603 -12.76 -30.94 -1.81
CA LYS A 603 -12.90 -32.41 -1.90
C LYS A 603 -13.84 -32.86 -3.01
N SER A 604 -14.93 -32.11 -3.23
CA SER A 604 -15.94 -32.42 -4.25
C SER A 604 -15.50 -32.13 -5.69
N LEU A 605 -14.40 -31.40 -5.89
CA LEU A 605 -13.92 -30.95 -7.18
C LEU A 605 -13.52 -32.15 -8.07
N ARG A 606 -14.20 -32.31 -9.19
CA ARG A 606 -14.04 -33.38 -10.17
C ARG A 606 -13.48 -32.84 -11.47
N VAL A 607 -12.67 -33.66 -12.12
CA VAL A 607 -12.32 -33.57 -13.54
C VAL A 607 -13.18 -34.59 -14.28
N LEU A 608 -13.87 -34.14 -15.32
CA LEU A 608 -14.67 -34.94 -16.23
C LEU A 608 -13.97 -34.95 -17.58
N LYS A 609 -13.78 -36.13 -18.17
CA LYS A 609 -13.21 -36.25 -19.52
C LYS A 609 -14.30 -35.96 -20.53
N VAL A 610 -14.03 -35.07 -21.48
CA VAL A 610 -14.96 -34.73 -22.55
C VAL A 610 -14.79 -35.74 -23.68
N ASP A 611 -15.87 -36.38 -24.09
CA ASP A 611 -15.91 -37.15 -25.34
C ASP A 611 -15.83 -36.15 -26.52
N PRO A 612 -14.92 -36.35 -27.50
CA PRO A 612 -14.81 -35.45 -28.64
C PRO A 612 -16.03 -35.47 -29.57
N SER A 613 -16.96 -36.43 -29.42
CA SER A 613 -18.22 -36.42 -30.15
C SER A 613 -19.19 -35.35 -29.62
N ILE A 614 -19.49 -34.38 -30.47
CA ILE A 614 -20.49 -33.35 -30.21
C ILE A 614 -21.88 -33.94 -30.45
N VAL A 615 -22.79 -33.72 -29.50
CA VAL A 615 -24.15 -34.26 -29.47
C VAL A 615 -25.15 -33.11 -29.53
N TYR A 616 -26.10 -33.20 -30.47
CA TYR A 616 -27.24 -32.28 -30.54
C TYR A 616 -28.30 -32.72 -29.54
N CYS A 617 -28.67 -31.85 -28.60
CA CYS A 617 -29.72 -32.12 -27.63
C CYS A 617 -30.63 -30.90 -27.41
N LEU A 618 -31.79 -31.11 -26.79
CA LEU A 618 -32.63 -30.01 -26.33
C LEU A 618 -32.21 -29.59 -24.92
N ARG A 619 -32.01 -28.30 -24.73
CA ARG A 619 -31.89 -27.69 -23.40
C ARG A 619 -33.14 -28.02 -22.59
N ALA A 620 -32.95 -28.55 -21.39
CA ALA A 620 -34.02 -28.83 -20.44
C ALA A 620 -34.91 -27.59 -20.24
N CYS A 621 -36.16 -27.67 -20.69
CA CYS A 621 -37.16 -26.63 -20.55
C CYS A 621 -38.42 -27.23 -19.96
N GLN A 622 -39.02 -26.56 -18.97
CA GLN A 622 -40.27 -27.00 -18.34
C GLN A 622 -41.49 -26.72 -19.23
N ASP A 623 -41.31 -25.89 -20.28
CA ASP A 623 -42.38 -25.43 -21.16
C ASP A 623 -42.82 -26.47 -22.22
N TYR A 624 -42.25 -27.68 -22.19
CA TYR A 624 -42.63 -28.77 -23.09
C TYR A 624 -43.69 -29.68 -22.48
N SER A 625 -44.82 -29.84 -23.18
CA SER A 625 -45.88 -30.77 -22.81
C SER A 625 -46.25 -31.64 -24.02
N PRO A 626 -45.97 -32.96 -24.01
CA PRO A 626 -45.20 -33.69 -22.99
C PRO A 626 -43.69 -33.38 -23.02
N PRO A 627 -42.95 -33.62 -21.92
CA PRO A 627 -41.50 -33.47 -21.89
C PRO A 627 -40.83 -34.48 -22.82
N LEU A 628 -39.97 -33.99 -23.71
CA LEU A 628 -39.19 -34.83 -24.64
C LEU A 628 -38.01 -35.48 -23.91
N SER A 629 -38.05 -36.79 -23.78
CA SER A 629 -36.91 -37.56 -23.26
C SER A 629 -35.73 -37.50 -24.22
N ASP A 630 -34.51 -37.29 -23.69
CA ASP A 630 -33.26 -37.28 -24.46
C ASP A 630 -32.91 -38.70 -24.96
N SER A 631 -33.52 -39.08 -26.09
CA SER A 631 -33.32 -40.39 -26.74
C SER A 631 -32.22 -40.33 -27.81
N ARG A 632 -31.71 -41.51 -28.20
CA ARG A 632 -30.72 -41.57 -29.30
C ARG A 632 -31.36 -41.17 -30.63
N ALA A 633 -32.64 -41.50 -30.84
CA ALA A 633 -33.39 -41.07 -32.00
C ALA A 633 -33.53 -39.54 -32.06
N LEU A 634 -33.80 -38.87 -30.92
CA LEU A 634 -33.91 -37.41 -30.87
C LEU A 634 -32.62 -36.72 -31.29
N ARG A 635 -31.48 -37.16 -30.75
CA ARG A 635 -30.15 -36.62 -31.09
C ARG A 635 -29.87 -36.71 -32.60
N VAL A 636 -30.15 -37.85 -33.22
CA VAL A 636 -29.97 -38.07 -34.68
C VAL A 636 -30.95 -37.24 -35.53
N VAL A 637 -32.18 -37.02 -35.05
CA VAL A 637 -33.15 -36.14 -35.71
C VAL A 637 -32.65 -34.69 -35.69
N LEU A 638 -32.23 -34.20 -34.53
CA LEU A 638 -31.70 -32.84 -34.37
C LEU A 638 -30.43 -32.63 -35.20
N GLU A 639 -29.49 -33.58 -35.16
CA GLU A 639 -28.27 -33.56 -35.98
C GLU A 639 -28.59 -33.45 -37.48
N LYS A 640 -29.44 -34.35 -38.01
CA LYS A 640 -29.81 -34.35 -39.43
C LYS A 640 -30.52 -33.06 -39.86
N ILE A 641 -31.37 -32.49 -39.00
CA ILE A 641 -32.07 -31.23 -39.30
C ILE A 641 -31.10 -30.04 -39.23
N PHE A 642 -30.25 -29.98 -38.21
CA PHE A 642 -29.28 -28.89 -38.04
C PHE A 642 -28.22 -28.86 -39.15
N LEU A 643 -27.66 -30.01 -39.52
CA LEU A 643 -26.68 -30.13 -40.61
C LEU A 643 -27.23 -29.75 -41.99
N LYS A 644 -28.56 -29.76 -42.18
CA LYS A 644 -29.22 -29.26 -43.42
C LYS A 644 -29.47 -27.75 -43.38
N GLY A 645 -29.33 -27.09 -42.23
CA GLY A 645 -29.47 -25.65 -42.05
C GLY A 645 -30.75 -25.10 -42.69
N LYS A 646 -30.61 -24.05 -43.51
CA LYS A 646 -31.74 -23.37 -44.19
C LYS A 646 -32.48 -24.26 -45.21
N ALA A 647 -31.90 -25.36 -45.68
CA ALA A 647 -32.59 -26.29 -46.59
C ALA A 647 -33.62 -27.15 -45.84
N GLY A 648 -33.35 -27.51 -44.57
CA GLY A 648 -34.17 -28.44 -43.79
C GLY A 648 -34.16 -29.88 -44.35
N VAL A 649 -35.01 -30.72 -43.79
CA VAL A 649 -35.19 -32.12 -44.25
C VAL A 649 -36.53 -32.23 -44.98
N THR A 650 -36.50 -32.45 -46.30
CA THR A 650 -37.70 -32.77 -47.10
C THR A 650 -38.05 -34.25 -47.01
N ASP A 651 -37.05 -35.12 -47.20
CA ASP A 651 -37.25 -36.57 -47.23
C ASP A 651 -37.03 -37.23 -45.86
N THR A 652 -38.11 -37.74 -45.28
CA THR A 652 -38.11 -38.48 -44.02
C THR A 652 -37.89 -39.99 -44.18
N SER A 653 -37.72 -40.50 -45.40
CA SER A 653 -37.41 -41.92 -45.66
C SER A 653 -36.14 -42.37 -44.94
N SER A 654 -35.17 -41.47 -44.79
CA SER A 654 -33.90 -41.71 -44.09
C SER A 654 -34.03 -41.79 -42.56
N PHE A 655 -35.21 -41.49 -42.00
CA PHE A 655 -35.47 -41.61 -40.57
C PHE A 655 -36.11 -42.97 -40.23
N THR A 656 -35.65 -43.59 -39.14
CA THR A 656 -36.31 -44.77 -38.56
C THR A 656 -37.73 -44.44 -38.09
N ALA A 657 -38.56 -45.44 -37.81
CA ALA A 657 -39.91 -45.22 -37.28
C ALA A 657 -39.90 -44.41 -35.97
N GLU A 658 -38.95 -44.70 -35.07
CA GLU A 658 -38.72 -43.96 -33.81
C GLU A 658 -38.24 -42.52 -34.05
N GLN A 659 -37.43 -42.28 -35.09
CA GLN A 659 -37.00 -40.92 -35.46
C GLN A 659 -38.16 -40.12 -36.07
N ARG A 660 -39.03 -40.75 -36.87
CA ARG A 660 -40.22 -40.10 -37.44
C ARG A 660 -41.27 -39.77 -36.39
N SER A 661 -41.47 -40.61 -35.37
CA SER A 661 -42.43 -40.32 -34.30
C SER A 661 -42.05 -39.12 -33.42
N LEU A 662 -40.79 -38.67 -33.47
CA LEU A 662 -40.31 -37.48 -32.76
C LEU A 662 -40.54 -36.16 -33.52
N LEU A 663 -40.80 -36.19 -34.83
CA LEU A 663 -41.05 -34.98 -35.62
C LEU A 663 -42.31 -34.25 -35.13
N LEU A 664 -43.43 -34.96 -35.00
CA LEU A 664 -44.71 -34.38 -34.58
C LEU A 664 -44.64 -33.71 -33.19
N PRO A 665 -44.08 -34.32 -32.13
CA PRO A 665 -43.86 -33.64 -30.85
C PRO A 665 -42.95 -32.40 -30.95
N LEU A 666 -41.91 -32.42 -31.78
CA LEU A 666 -41.05 -31.24 -32.00
C LEU A 666 -41.83 -30.10 -32.69
N GLN A 667 -42.72 -30.41 -33.63
CA GLN A 667 -43.60 -29.44 -34.27
C GLN A 667 -44.65 -28.88 -33.29
N GLN A 668 -45.32 -29.74 -32.52
CA GLN A 668 -46.30 -29.35 -31.50
C GLN A 668 -45.72 -28.42 -30.43
N ASN A 669 -44.45 -28.59 -30.08
CA ASN A 669 -43.72 -27.69 -29.19
C ASN A 669 -43.21 -26.41 -29.87
N GLY A 670 -43.48 -26.23 -31.17
CA GLY A 670 -43.05 -25.09 -31.98
C GLY A 670 -41.54 -25.06 -32.25
N LEU A 671 -40.84 -26.20 -32.13
CA LEU A 671 -39.39 -26.31 -32.34
C LEU A 671 -39.03 -26.57 -33.81
N LEU A 672 -39.95 -27.18 -34.57
CA LEU A 672 -39.85 -27.38 -36.02
C LEU A 672 -40.97 -26.67 -36.77
N THR A 673 -40.75 -26.38 -38.06
CA THR A 673 -41.79 -25.93 -39.01
C THR A 673 -42.92 -26.95 -39.15
N GLU A 674 -44.14 -26.48 -39.37
CA GLU A 674 -45.36 -27.32 -39.45
C GLU A 674 -45.36 -28.25 -40.69
N ASP A 675 -44.71 -27.84 -41.77
CA ASP A 675 -44.61 -28.60 -43.02
C ASP A 675 -43.16 -28.90 -43.44
N PRO A 676 -42.94 -29.95 -44.28
CA PRO A 676 -41.68 -30.19 -44.95
C PRO A 676 -41.32 -29.05 -45.93
N PRO A 677 -40.03 -28.67 -46.07
CA PRO A 677 -38.87 -29.17 -45.34
C PRO A 677 -38.88 -28.82 -43.85
N PHE A 678 -38.72 -29.82 -43.00
CA PHE A 678 -38.61 -29.64 -41.55
C PHE A 678 -37.35 -28.84 -41.22
N LYS A 679 -37.52 -27.66 -40.64
CA LYS A 679 -36.45 -26.75 -40.18
C LYS A 679 -36.66 -26.39 -38.72
N LEU A 680 -35.57 -26.12 -38.00
CA LEU A 680 -35.67 -25.50 -36.68
C LEU A 680 -36.25 -24.09 -36.82
N THR A 681 -37.27 -23.78 -36.03
CA THR A 681 -37.80 -22.42 -35.87
C THR A 681 -36.85 -21.57 -35.02
N ASP A 682 -37.07 -20.27 -34.89
CA ASP A 682 -36.32 -19.44 -33.92
C ASP A 682 -36.48 -19.92 -32.48
N LYS A 683 -37.60 -20.58 -32.14
CA LYS A 683 -37.75 -21.27 -30.86
C LYS A 683 -36.86 -22.52 -30.83
N GLY A 684 -36.92 -23.37 -31.86
CA GLY A 684 -36.04 -24.52 -32.06
C GLY A 684 -34.56 -24.20 -31.90
N LEU A 685 -34.06 -23.19 -32.61
CA LEU A 685 -32.67 -22.75 -32.59
C LEU A 685 -32.21 -22.24 -31.22
N ARG A 686 -33.09 -21.64 -30.41
CA ARG A 686 -32.77 -21.20 -29.04
C ARG A 686 -32.69 -22.38 -28.04
N HIS A 687 -33.43 -23.45 -28.31
CA HIS A 687 -33.55 -24.62 -27.42
C HIS A 687 -32.65 -25.79 -27.78
N VAL A 688 -32.28 -25.98 -29.05
CA VAL A 688 -31.22 -26.92 -29.44
C VAL A 688 -29.88 -26.36 -28.96
N CYS A 689 -29.06 -27.20 -28.33
CA CYS A 689 -27.66 -26.88 -28.08
C CYS A 689 -26.74 -28.02 -28.52
N LEU A 690 -25.52 -27.63 -28.89
CA LEU A 690 -24.39 -28.52 -29.03
C LEU A 690 -23.89 -28.84 -27.63
N ALA A 691 -23.95 -30.10 -27.20
CA ALA A 691 -23.41 -30.54 -25.93
C ALA A 691 -22.31 -31.58 -26.14
N ASN A 692 -21.41 -31.71 -25.18
CA ASN A 692 -20.42 -32.79 -25.16
C ASN A 692 -20.84 -33.81 -24.11
N ALA A 693 -20.74 -35.10 -24.42
CA ALA A 693 -20.83 -36.13 -23.40
C ALA A 693 -19.60 -36.06 -22.50
N VAL A 694 -19.80 -36.04 -21.18
CA VAL A 694 -18.70 -36.06 -20.21
C VAL A 694 -18.71 -37.36 -19.41
N THR A 695 -17.54 -37.98 -19.30
CA THR A 695 -17.36 -39.32 -18.75
C THR A 695 -16.29 -39.35 -17.65
N GLN A 696 -16.20 -40.47 -16.93
CA GLN A 696 -15.11 -40.78 -15.99
C GLN A 696 -14.85 -39.69 -14.92
N PRO A 697 -15.82 -39.40 -14.02
CA PRO A 697 -15.67 -38.37 -13.00
C PRO A 697 -14.55 -38.71 -11.99
N ARG A 698 -13.41 -38.04 -12.11
CA ARG A 698 -12.24 -38.22 -11.24
C ARG A 698 -12.13 -37.07 -10.24
N LEU A 699 -12.16 -37.37 -8.94
CA LEU A 699 -11.91 -36.36 -7.91
C LEU A 699 -10.48 -35.82 -8.04
N LEU A 700 -10.30 -34.50 -8.08
CA LEU A 700 -8.99 -33.87 -8.28
C LEU A 700 -8.07 -34.09 -7.07
N LEU A 701 -8.65 -34.10 -5.87
CA LEU A 701 -7.99 -34.43 -4.60
C LEU A 701 -7.92 -35.94 -4.30
N ALA A 702 -8.28 -36.81 -5.25
CA ALA A 702 -8.13 -38.26 -5.09
C ALA A 702 -6.67 -38.62 -4.76
N LYS A 703 -6.50 -39.57 -3.83
CA LYS A 703 -5.22 -40.23 -3.61
C LYS A 703 -4.81 -40.94 -4.91
N LEU A 704 -3.62 -40.63 -5.39
CA LEU A 704 -3.07 -41.27 -6.58
C LEU A 704 -2.39 -42.59 -6.19
N PRO A 705 -2.42 -43.61 -7.06
CA PRO A 705 -1.63 -44.83 -6.90
C PRO A 705 -0.17 -44.57 -7.32
N VAL A 706 0.46 -43.54 -6.72
CA VAL A 706 1.88 -43.21 -6.91
C VAL A 706 2.65 -43.49 -5.61
N PRO A 707 3.95 -43.84 -5.69
CA PRO A 707 4.79 -44.04 -4.52
C PRO A 707 4.76 -42.83 -3.56
N PRO A 708 4.90 -43.00 -2.23
CA PRO A 708 4.87 -41.88 -1.29
C PRO A 708 5.86 -40.76 -1.64
N VAL A 709 7.01 -41.10 -2.23
CA VAL A 709 8.05 -40.16 -2.70
C VAL A 709 7.53 -39.17 -3.76
N GLU A 710 6.48 -39.50 -4.50
CA GLU A 710 5.81 -38.65 -5.50
C GLU A 710 4.54 -37.96 -4.96
N GLN A 711 4.00 -38.42 -3.84
CA GLN A 711 2.75 -37.89 -3.28
C GLN A 711 2.90 -36.43 -2.81
N SER A 712 1.84 -35.63 -2.97
CA SER A 712 1.81 -34.25 -2.48
C SER A 712 1.75 -34.19 -0.95
N LYS A 713 1.97 -33.01 -0.34
CA LYS A 713 1.78 -32.81 1.11
C LYS A 713 0.37 -33.24 1.56
N TRP A 714 -0.64 -32.92 0.75
CA TRP A 714 -2.03 -33.32 0.97
C TRP A 714 -2.18 -34.83 0.99
N GLN A 715 -1.66 -35.52 -0.02
CA GLN A 715 -1.79 -36.99 -0.15
C GLN A 715 -1.02 -37.75 0.93
N LEU A 716 0.17 -37.25 1.32
CA LEU A 716 0.94 -37.80 2.44
C LEU A 716 0.20 -37.60 3.77
N LEU A 717 -0.31 -36.40 4.04
CA LEU A 717 -1.09 -36.13 5.25
C LEU A 717 -2.36 -36.98 5.30
N GLN A 718 -3.13 -37.03 4.21
CA GLN A 718 -4.32 -37.86 4.12
C GLN A 718 -3.97 -39.35 4.34
N THR A 719 -2.88 -39.85 3.76
CA THR A 719 -2.40 -41.22 3.99
C THR A 719 -2.07 -41.51 5.46
N LEU A 720 -1.52 -40.54 6.19
CA LEU A 720 -1.31 -40.69 7.63
C LEU A 720 -2.65 -40.70 8.38
N LEU A 721 -3.56 -39.76 8.09
CA LEU A 721 -4.89 -39.72 8.72
C LEU A 721 -5.70 -41.01 8.46
N ASP A 722 -5.72 -41.51 7.21
CA ASP A 722 -6.35 -42.78 6.82
C ASP A 722 -5.75 -43.98 7.58
N ASN A 723 -4.47 -43.91 7.95
CA ASN A 723 -3.75 -44.93 8.74
C ASN A 723 -3.92 -44.76 10.26
N GLY A 724 -4.87 -43.94 10.70
CA GLY A 724 -5.23 -43.73 12.10
C GLY A 724 -4.30 -42.78 12.87
N TRP A 725 -3.63 -41.84 12.20
CA TRP A 725 -2.79 -40.85 12.88
C TRP A 725 -3.60 -39.64 13.40
N GLU A 726 -3.32 -39.22 14.62
CA GLU A 726 -3.89 -38.00 15.21
C GLU A 726 -3.01 -36.78 14.93
N ALA A 727 -3.57 -35.71 14.38
CA ALA A 727 -2.83 -34.50 14.03
C ALA A 727 -2.94 -33.41 15.12
N ARG A 728 -1.83 -33.14 15.82
CA ARG A 728 -1.75 -32.13 16.89
C ARG A 728 -0.93 -30.92 16.47
N ALA A 729 -1.52 -29.72 16.58
CA ALA A 729 -0.79 -28.47 16.37
C ALA A 729 -0.02 -28.06 17.63
N CYS A 730 1.31 -27.88 17.52
CA CYS A 730 2.21 -27.55 18.63
C CYS A 730 3.19 -26.42 18.28
N ARG A 731 3.73 -25.74 19.29
CA ARG A 731 4.87 -24.83 19.09
C ARG A 731 6.12 -25.65 18.77
N ALA A 732 7.00 -25.15 17.91
CA ALA A 732 8.23 -25.85 17.49
C ALA A 732 9.06 -26.43 18.67
N SER A 733 9.11 -25.73 19.81
CA SER A 733 9.81 -26.20 21.02
C SER A 733 9.11 -27.36 21.75
N GLN A 734 7.77 -27.46 21.67
CA GLN A 734 7.02 -28.61 22.16
C GLN A 734 7.19 -29.79 21.21
N CYS A 735 7.05 -29.56 19.90
CA CYS A 735 7.22 -30.60 18.89
C CYS A 735 8.64 -31.22 18.97
N ARG A 736 9.69 -30.43 19.24
CA ARG A 736 11.07 -30.94 19.44
C ARG A 736 11.32 -31.68 20.76
N LYS A 737 10.41 -31.55 21.74
CA LYS A 737 10.45 -32.25 23.03
C LYS A 737 9.58 -33.50 23.06
N ALA A 738 8.67 -33.66 22.10
CA ALA A 738 7.97 -34.91 21.90
C ALA A 738 8.97 -36.01 21.53
N GLU A 739 8.72 -37.22 22.02
CA GLU A 739 9.51 -38.41 21.68
C GLU A 739 9.48 -38.65 20.17
N SER A 740 10.58 -39.15 19.62
CA SER A 740 10.63 -39.51 18.19
C SER A 740 9.68 -40.68 17.94
N PHE A 741 8.93 -40.63 16.84
CA PHE A 741 8.07 -41.75 16.46
C PHE A 741 8.92 -42.97 16.05
N ASP A 742 8.95 -43.99 16.91
CA ASP A 742 9.58 -45.28 16.63
C ASP A 742 8.53 -46.31 16.21
N HIS A 743 8.54 -46.69 14.93
CA HIS A 743 7.62 -47.69 14.39
C HIS A 743 7.77 -49.09 15.01
N ARG A 744 8.88 -49.38 15.72
CA ARG A 744 9.16 -50.67 16.39
C ARG A 744 8.62 -50.73 17.81
N ALA A 745 8.59 -49.60 18.52
CA ALA A 745 8.12 -49.49 19.90
C ALA A 745 6.68 -48.93 20.01
N ALA A 746 6.11 -48.44 18.90
CA ALA A 746 4.81 -47.82 18.82
C ALA A 746 3.65 -48.73 19.29
N ALA A 747 3.18 -48.52 20.52
CA ALA A 747 1.80 -48.85 20.89
C ALA A 747 0.81 -48.09 19.96
N PRO A 748 -0.41 -48.61 19.70
CA PRO A 748 -1.37 -47.98 18.78
C PRO A 748 -1.61 -46.48 19.01
N ASP A 749 -1.58 -46.06 20.28
CA ASP A 749 -1.83 -44.70 20.76
C ASP A 749 -0.71 -43.69 20.44
N SER A 750 0.42 -44.15 19.90
CA SER A 750 1.61 -43.33 19.62
C SER A 750 1.63 -42.66 18.23
N LYS A 751 0.62 -42.90 17.37
CA LYS A 751 0.51 -42.34 16.02
C LYS A 751 0.10 -40.86 16.03
N ILE A 752 0.92 -40.01 16.65
CA ILE A 752 0.68 -38.56 16.72
C ILE A 752 1.59 -37.86 15.71
N LEU A 753 0.99 -37.14 14.74
CA LEU A 753 1.73 -36.25 13.83
C LEU A 753 1.66 -34.81 14.35
N PHE A 754 2.81 -34.14 14.37
CA PHE A 754 2.95 -32.83 15.01
C PHE A 754 3.09 -31.72 13.97
N LEU A 755 2.10 -30.82 13.94
CA LEU A 755 2.02 -29.70 13.01
C LEU A 755 2.59 -28.43 13.66
N VAL A 756 3.63 -27.82 13.07
CA VAL A 756 4.39 -26.75 13.73
C VAL A 756 3.70 -25.40 13.55
N GLN A 757 3.20 -24.83 14.65
CA GLN A 757 2.61 -23.50 14.67
C GLN A 757 3.70 -22.40 14.62
N GLN A 758 3.69 -21.62 13.55
CA GLN A 758 4.54 -20.44 13.32
C GLN A 758 3.73 -19.13 13.42
N LYS A 759 4.41 -17.97 13.41
CA LYS A 759 3.75 -16.64 13.40
C LYS A 759 2.81 -16.46 12.18
N SER A 760 3.16 -17.07 11.05
CA SER A 760 2.44 -17.01 9.76
C SER A 760 1.31 -18.03 9.60
N GLY A 761 1.11 -18.92 10.58
CA GLY A 761 0.16 -20.03 10.51
C GLY A 761 0.81 -21.36 10.91
N VAL A 762 0.07 -22.46 10.78
CA VAL A 762 0.63 -23.80 10.99
C VAL A 762 1.28 -24.28 9.70
N VAL A 763 2.51 -24.78 9.80
CA VAL A 763 3.33 -25.25 8.69
C VAL A 763 3.72 -26.70 8.91
N VAL A 764 3.67 -27.50 7.85
CA VAL A 764 4.13 -28.89 7.85
C VAL A 764 5.11 -29.10 6.69
N ASP A 765 6.24 -29.73 7.01
CA ASP A 765 7.28 -30.03 6.04
C ASP A 765 6.94 -31.31 5.26
N ARG A 766 7.21 -31.35 3.95
CA ARG A 766 6.91 -32.51 3.11
C ARG A 766 7.78 -33.72 3.44
N LEU A 767 9.07 -33.50 3.73
CA LEU A 767 10.01 -34.58 4.06
C LEU A 767 9.70 -35.19 5.42
N TYR A 768 9.17 -34.41 6.37
CA TYR A 768 8.64 -34.93 7.64
C TYR A 768 7.46 -35.89 7.42
N LEU A 769 6.44 -35.48 6.65
CA LEU A 769 5.28 -36.35 6.34
C LEU A 769 5.72 -37.61 5.55
N LEU A 770 6.66 -37.46 4.63
CA LEU A 770 7.22 -38.56 3.86
C LEU A 770 8.00 -39.54 4.76
N ALA A 771 8.81 -39.04 5.71
CA ALA A 771 9.54 -39.86 6.66
C ALA A 771 8.60 -40.65 7.58
N LEU A 772 7.52 -40.05 8.10
CA LEU A 772 6.51 -40.79 8.88
C LEU A 772 5.82 -41.89 8.05
N THR A 773 5.47 -41.58 6.80
CA THR A 773 4.79 -42.54 5.90
C THR A 773 5.70 -43.73 5.56
N LEU A 774 6.99 -43.46 5.28
CA LEU A 774 7.96 -44.50 4.93
C LEU A 774 8.54 -45.24 6.14
N ALA A 775 8.52 -44.67 7.35
CA ALA A 775 9.01 -45.34 8.56
C ALA A 775 8.25 -46.64 8.85
N VAL A 776 6.93 -46.64 8.60
CA VAL A 776 6.08 -47.83 8.74
C VAL A 776 6.33 -48.86 7.63
N GLN A 777 6.90 -48.47 6.48
CA GLN A 777 7.07 -49.32 5.30
C GLN A 777 8.49 -49.88 5.10
N HIS A 778 9.52 -49.16 5.58
CA HIS A 778 10.92 -49.42 5.27
C HIS A 778 11.83 -49.49 6.50
N GLU A 779 11.25 -49.68 7.69
CA GLU A 779 11.95 -49.76 8.97
C GLU A 779 12.93 -48.60 9.26
N LEU A 780 12.55 -47.37 8.93
CA LEU A 780 13.41 -46.19 9.17
C LEU A 780 13.68 -45.99 10.67
N GLN A 781 14.84 -45.41 11.00
CA GLN A 781 15.15 -44.96 12.36
C GLN A 781 14.06 -44.02 12.92
N PRO A 782 13.90 -43.95 14.26
CA PRO A 782 12.82 -43.16 14.89
C PRO A 782 12.75 -41.73 14.38
N VAL A 783 11.58 -41.30 13.92
CA VAL A 783 11.39 -40.04 13.20
C VAL A 783 11.24 -38.88 14.18
N PRO A 784 12.24 -37.97 14.32
CA PRO A 784 12.18 -36.90 15.30
C PRO A 784 11.19 -35.80 14.86
N HIS A 785 10.51 -35.18 15.81
CA HIS A 785 9.51 -34.16 15.53
C HIS A 785 10.07 -32.72 15.54
N GLY A 786 9.51 -31.83 14.73
CA GLY A 786 9.86 -30.39 14.70
C GLY A 786 11.31 -30.04 14.30
N ARG A 787 12.00 -30.93 13.57
CA ARG A 787 13.37 -30.70 13.06
C ARG A 787 13.36 -29.98 11.70
N SER A 788 14.54 -29.65 11.16
CA SER A 788 14.67 -29.02 9.84
C SER A 788 14.55 -30.06 8.72
N ALA A 789 14.17 -29.60 7.51
CA ALA A 789 14.07 -30.42 6.31
C ALA A 789 15.33 -31.27 6.02
N ASP A 790 16.52 -30.76 6.36
CA ASP A 790 17.79 -31.46 6.15
C ASP A 790 17.94 -32.72 7.01
N VAL A 791 17.37 -32.73 8.22
CA VAL A 791 17.35 -33.92 9.09
C VAL A 791 16.50 -35.01 8.44
N TYR A 792 15.30 -34.67 7.97
CA TYR A 792 14.43 -35.60 7.26
C TYR A 792 15.05 -36.07 5.93
N ARG A 793 15.78 -35.21 5.21
CA ARG A 793 16.50 -35.61 3.99
C ARG A 793 17.59 -36.64 4.26
N ARG A 794 18.33 -36.52 5.37
CA ARG A 794 19.35 -37.51 5.78
C ARG A 794 18.72 -38.84 6.21
N LEU A 795 17.65 -38.77 7.01
CA LEU A 795 16.89 -39.95 7.46
C LEU A 795 16.31 -40.73 6.28
N LEU A 796 15.72 -40.03 5.30
CA LEU A 796 15.20 -40.61 4.06
C LEU A 796 16.30 -41.15 3.12
N ALA A 797 17.54 -40.68 3.26
CA ALA A 797 18.69 -41.19 2.52
C ALA A 797 19.38 -42.39 3.19
N GLY A 798 18.81 -42.91 4.29
CA GLY A 798 19.37 -44.06 5.02
C GLY A 798 20.71 -43.77 5.72
N VAL A 799 21.09 -42.50 5.86
CA VAL A 799 22.33 -42.11 6.55
C VAL A 799 22.12 -42.31 8.05
N PRO A 800 22.83 -43.25 8.72
CA PRO A 800 22.69 -43.45 10.16
C PRO A 800 23.09 -42.19 10.91
N ASP A 801 22.49 -41.96 12.08
CA ASP A 801 22.73 -40.76 12.89
C ASP A 801 24.18 -40.69 13.43
N LEU A 802 25.10 -40.22 12.57
CA LEU A 802 26.44 -39.78 12.94
C LEU A 802 26.31 -38.55 13.83
N ALA A 803 26.10 -38.80 15.12
CA ALA A 803 26.18 -37.89 16.25
C ALA A 803 26.12 -36.42 15.83
N LEU A 804 24.90 -35.92 15.57
CA LEU A 804 24.67 -34.51 15.26
C LEU A 804 25.49 -33.66 16.23
N PRO A 805 26.51 -32.89 15.76
CA PRO A 805 27.43 -32.24 16.66
C PRO A 805 26.64 -31.32 17.58
N GLU A 806 26.74 -31.55 18.89
CA GLU A 806 25.98 -30.78 19.87
C GLU A 806 26.15 -29.29 19.57
N PRO A 807 25.06 -28.50 19.55
CA PRO A 807 25.13 -27.10 19.21
C PRO A 807 26.05 -26.39 20.22
N ARG A 808 27.28 -26.10 19.77
CA ARG A 808 28.38 -25.60 20.62
C ARG A 808 27.88 -24.46 21.50
N ALA A 809 28.09 -24.61 22.81
CA ALA A 809 27.58 -23.68 23.82
C ALA A 809 27.90 -22.22 23.46
N PRO A 810 26.91 -21.30 23.52
CA PRO A 810 27.13 -19.90 23.18
C PRO A 810 28.11 -19.27 24.18
N ARG A 811 29.23 -18.75 23.69
CA ARG A 811 30.22 -18.05 24.54
C ARG A 811 29.55 -16.87 25.25
N ALA A 812 29.64 -16.86 26.57
CA ALA A 812 28.96 -15.90 27.43
C ALA A 812 29.31 -14.44 27.06
N ARG A 813 28.31 -13.68 26.61
CA ARG A 813 28.42 -12.21 26.49
C ARG A 813 28.24 -11.58 27.87
N VAL A 814 29.25 -10.86 28.32
CA VAL A 814 29.23 -10.09 29.57
C VAL A 814 28.09 -9.07 29.55
N ARG A 815 27.07 -9.28 30.41
CA ARG A 815 25.97 -8.34 30.61
C ARG A 815 26.44 -7.18 31.50
N ALA A 816 26.69 -6.03 30.88
CA ALA A 816 26.90 -4.78 31.59
C ALA A 816 26.16 -3.64 30.88
N PHE A 817 24.87 -3.43 31.19
CA PHE A 817 24.18 -2.12 31.07
C PHE A 817 22.77 -2.17 31.70
N ARG A 818 22.64 -1.68 32.95
CA ARG A 818 21.35 -1.25 33.51
C ARG A 818 21.54 -0.24 34.66
N ALA A 819 22.00 0.98 34.34
CA ALA A 819 21.90 2.17 35.21
C ALA A 819 22.41 3.43 34.48
N ILE A 820 21.62 4.00 33.57
CA ILE A 820 21.52 5.47 33.40
C ILE A 820 20.06 5.73 33.00
N ALA A 821 19.29 6.26 33.93
CA ALA A 821 18.07 7.01 33.67
C ALA A 821 18.24 8.38 34.32
N ASP A 822 17.51 9.34 33.77
CA ASP A 822 17.27 10.69 34.27
C ASP A 822 18.42 11.71 34.14
N GLY A 823 18.02 12.84 33.55
CA GLY A 823 18.83 13.97 33.12
C GLY A 823 17.94 15.06 32.53
N ASP A 824 16.74 15.22 33.09
CA ASP A 824 15.83 16.36 32.91
C ASP A 824 15.56 16.91 34.33
N GLU A 825 16.40 17.84 34.78
CA GLU A 825 16.09 18.67 35.94
C GLU A 825 15.02 19.70 35.54
N TRP A 826 14.05 19.97 36.41
CA TRP A 826 13.42 21.26 36.72
C TRP A 826 12.05 21.02 37.38
N LEU A 827 12.02 21.11 38.71
CA LEU A 827 10.96 21.74 39.53
C LEU A 827 11.29 21.53 41.02
N ASP A 828 11.63 22.61 41.72
CA ASP A 828 11.82 22.61 43.17
C ASP A 828 10.49 22.40 43.91
N HIS A 829 10.37 21.37 44.75
CA HIS A 829 9.49 21.43 45.94
C HIS A 829 9.99 20.57 47.11
N VAL A 830 9.80 21.17 48.30
CA VAL A 830 10.14 20.77 49.67
C VAL A 830 10.05 19.26 50.00
N PRO A 831 11.02 18.68 50.75
CA PRO A 831 11.00 17.27 51.12
C PRO A 831 10.03 16.95 52.26
N VAL A 832 9.14 15.97 52.05
CA VAL A 832 8.33 15.32 53.10
C VAL A 832 8.90 13.90 53.34
N PRO A 833 9.12 13.46 54.59
CA PRO A 833 9.88 12.23 54.87
C PRO A 833 9.06 10.95 54.61
N VAL A 834 9.63 10.03 53.81
CA VAL A 834 9.04 8.71 53.53
C VAL A 834 9.41 7.71 54.64
N PRO A 835 8.44 6.98 55.24
CA PRO A 835 8.71 6.07 56.34
C PRO A 835 9.39 4.75 55.90
N ALA A 836 10.26 4.22 56.76
CA ALA A 836 11.10 3.06 56.48
C ALA A 836 10.30 1.76 56.22
N ARG A 837 10.49 1.15 55.04
CA ARG A 837 9.93 -0.17 54.71
C ARG A 837 10.90 -1.30 55.05
N LYS A 838 10.43 -2.20 55.93
CA LYS A 838 11.22 -3.29 56.55
C LYS A 838 11.70 -4.33 55.52
N LYS A 839 12.96 -4.75 55.63
CA LYS A 839 13.55 -5.88 54.89
C LYS A 839 12.81 -7.19 55.24
N ARG A 840 12.25 -7.89 54.26
CA ARG A 840 11.60 -9.19 54.46
C ARG A 840 12.64 -10.32 54.40
N ARG A 841 12.88 -10.97 55.54
CA ARG A 841 13.80 -12.10 55.71
C ARG A 841 13.42 -13.31 54.85
N VAL A 842 14.42 -13.94 54.25
CA VAL A 842 14.41 -15.38 53.89
C VAL A 842 14.56 -16.17 55.20
N LYS A 843 13.88 -17.32 55.34
CA LYS A 843 14.00 -18.19 56.52
C LYS A 843 14.16 -19.66 56.09
N GLN A 844 15.19 -20.31 56.61
CA GLN A 844 15.45 -21.75 56.48
C GLN A 844 14.61 -22.58 57.48
N GLN A 845 14.70 -23.90 57.31
CA GLN A 845 13.90 -24.96 57.93
C GLN A 845 14.16 -25.19 59.44
N ARG A 846 13.27 -26.06 59.98
CA ARG A 846 13.49 -27.18 60.92
C ARG A 846 13.04 -27.06 62.39
N GLN A 847 12.12 -27.98 62.71
CA GLN A 847 12.11 -28.95 63.82
C GLN A 847 11.36 -28.68 65.16
N GLN A 848 10.55 -29.71 65.48
CA GLN A 848 10.19 -30.30 66.79
C GLN A 848 8.80 -30.02 67.46
N HIS A 849 8.30 -31.14 68.01
CA HIS A 849 7.05 -31.52 68.74
C HIS A 849 6.81 -30.79 70.09
N PRO A 850 5.73 -31.07 70.90
CA PRO A 850 4.63 -32.07 70.77
C PRO A 850 3.17 -31.55 71.04
N GLN A 851 2.24 -32.54 71.02
CA GLN A 851 0.83 -32.67 71.50
C GLN A 851 0.40 -31.93 72.80
N PRO A 852 -0.93 -31.82 73.17
CA PRO A 852 -1.97 -32.87 73.07
C PRO A 852 -3.43 -32.51 72.64
N LEU A 853 -4.25 -33.58 72.63
CA LEU A 853 -5.69 -33.81 72.31
C LEU A 853 -6.72 -33.07 73.21
N PRO A 854 -8.05 -33.13 72.98
CA PRO A 854 -8.86 -33.93 72.01
C PRO A 854 -9.75 -33.03 71.08
N GLU A 855 -10.89 -33.37 70.44
CA GLU A 855 -11.78 -34.56 70.38
C GLU A 855 -12.65 -34.61 69.08
N GLY A 856 -13.38 -35.71 68.84
CA GLY A 856 -14.61 -35.94 68.02
C GLY A 856 -14.86 -35.22 66.66
N GLY A 857 -15.22 -35.89 65.54
CA GLY A 857 -15.40 -37.31 65.24
C GLY A 857 -16.02 -37.58 63.84
N ALA A 858 -15.91 -38.83 63.33
CA ALA A 858 -16.62 -39.46 62.18
C ALA A 858 -16.25 -39.14 60.69
N HIS A 859 -15.30 -39.95 60.16
CA HIS A 859 -15.24 -40.77 58.90
C HIS A 859 -16.35 -40.72 57.79
N PRO A 860 -16.12 -41.27 56.55
CA PRO A 860 -14.99 -42.13 56.08
C PRO A 860 -14.28 -41.79 54.74
N HIS A 861 -13.18 -42.53 54.50
CA HIS A 861 -12.29 -42.67 53.33
C HIS A 861 -12.81 -43.76 52.32
N PRO A 862 -12.24 -44.05 51.11
CA PRO A 862 -10.82 -44.43 50.79
C PRO A 862 -10.16 -43.63 49.63
N ALA A 863 -8.82 -43.43 49.50
CA ALA A 863 -7.64 -44.34 49.48
C ALA A 863 -7.34 -44.88 48.03
N VAL A 864 -6.10 -45.12 47.53
CA VAL A 864 -4.75 -45.16 48.17
C VAL A 864 -3.60 -45.22 47.09
N ASP A 865 -2.42 -44.67 47.41
CA ASP A 865 -1.01 -45.06 47.04
C ASP A 865 -0.46 -45.01 45.58
N ASP A 866 0.87 -44.91 45.29
CA ASP A 866 2.08 -44.70 46.14
C ASP A 866 3.33 -44.12 45.39
N ILE A 867 4.41 -43.82 46.15
CA ILE A 867 5.89 -43.84 45.84
C ILE A 867 6.36 -43.13 44.55
N GLY A 868 7.24 -42.11 44.54
CA GLY A 868 8.62 -42.04 45.07
C GLY A 868 9.61 -42.00 43.86
N ASP A 869 10.84 -41.49 43.88
CA ASP A 869 11.70 -40.82 44.88
C ASP A 869 12.82 -40.03 44.14
N ALA A 870 13.70 -39.34 44.87
CA ALA A 870 15.05 -38.85 44.48
C ALA A 870 15.22 -37.61 43.54
N SER A 871 15.66 -36.51 44.16
CA SER A 871 16.51 -35.43 43.59
C SER A 871 17.99 -35.91 43.51
N PRO A 872 19.01 -35.15 43.02
CA PRO A 872 19.14 -33.68 42.82
C PRO A 872 19.64 -33.32 41.37
N VAL A 873 20.10 -32.12 40.96
CA VAL A 873 20.75 -30.96 41.62
C VAL A 873 20.56 -29.64 40.81
N ASP A 874 20.64 -28.51 41.51
CA ASP A 874 21.17 -27.19 41.11
C ASP A 874 20.65 -26.31 39.94
N ALA A 875 20.40 -25.05 40.34
CA ALA A 875 20.83 -23.80 39.71
C ALA A 875 20.15 -23.23 38.42
N ALA A 876 19.29 -22.25 38.69
CA ALA A 876 19.43 -20.85 38.25
C ALA A 876 19.00 -20.38 36.82
N LEU A 877 18.12 -19.37 36.88
CA LEU A 877 18.03 -18.15 36.06
C LEU A 877 17.40 -18.17 34.66
N GLU A 878 16.57 -17.13 34.49
CA GLU A 878 16.08 -16.58 33.23
C GLU A 878 17.25 -16.06 32.38
N ASP A 879 17.23 -16.25 31.05
CA ASP A 879 16.88 -15.13 30.15
C ASP A 879 16.88 -15.45 28.63
N ALA A 880 16.39 -14.48 27.86
CA ALA A 880 15.98 -14.57 26.46
C ALA A 880 17.05 -14.22 25.40
N GLN A 881 16.84 -14.75 24.18
CA GLN A 881 17.03 -14.09 22.85
C GLN A 881 18.47 -13.80 22.33
N ASP A 882 18.77 -13.69 21.02
CA ASP A 882 17.96 -13.69 19.77
C ASP A 882 18.77 -14.27 18.57
N GLY A 883 18.09 -14.62 17.47
CA GLY A 883 18.64 -14.93 16.15
C GLY A 883 17.75 -14.34 15.05
N PRO A 884 18.28 -13.99 13.85
CA PRO A 884 17.88 -12.77 13.15
C PRO A 884 16.48 -12.80 12.49
N ASP A 885 15.74 -11.71 12.64
CA ASP A 885 14.57 -11.40 11.83
C ASP A 885 14.97 -11.18 10.35
N GLY A 886 14.15 -11.69 9.44
CA GLY A 886 14.17 -11.28 8.04
C GLY A 886 13.47 -9.93 7.88
N SER A 887 14.01 -9.06 7.03
CA SER A 887 13.42 -7.77 6.69
C SER A 887 12.22 -7.95 5.75
N ASP A 888 11.05 -7.46 6.16
CA ASP A 888 9.86 -7.34 5.31
C ASP A 888 10.01 -6.19 4.29
N ASP A 889 9.45 -6.38 3.09
CA ASP A 889 9.41 -5.39 2.02
C ASP A 889 8.53 -4.17 2.37
N ALA A 890 9.08 -2.98 2.16
CA ALA A 890 8.37 -1.70 2.27
C ALA A 890 8.96 -0.63 1.31
N GLY A 891 9.48 -1.04 0.14
CA GLY A 891 10.22 -0.19 -0.80
C GLY A 891 9.41 0.49 -1.91
N ASP A 892 8.28 -0.10 -2.34
CA ASP A 892 7.58 0.20 -3.61
C ASP A 892 7.13 1.67 -3.85
N VAL A 893 7.13 2.53 -2.84
CA VAL A 893 6.72 3.95 -2.97
C VAL A 893 7.93 4.91 -3.00
N ASP A 894 8.98 4.63 -2.22
CA ASP A 894 10.23 5.40 -2.26
C ASP A 894 10.99 5.16 -3.58
N GLU A 895 10.79 4.01 -4.23
CA GLU A 895 11.41 3.67 -5.52
C GLU A 895 10.71 4.37 -6.71
N LEU A 896 9.40 4.61 -6.63
CA LEU A 896 8.63 5.36 -7.65
C LEU A 896 9.08 6.83 -7.72
N LEU A 897 9.27 7.48 -6.57
CA LEU A 897 9.74 8.87 -6.51
C LEU A 897 11.20 9.01 -6.95
N ARG A 898 12.00 7.95 -6.77
CA ARG A 898 13.41 7.94 -7.20
C ARG A 898 13.58 7.87 -8.72
N MET A 899 12.65 7.22 -9.41
CA MET A 899 12.67 7.07 -10.87
C MET A 899 12.28 8.35 -11.62
N ILE A 900 11.47 9.22 -11.02
CA ILE A 900 11.07 10.50 -11.63
C ILE A 900 12.23 11.51 -11.61
N ASP A 901 13.17 11.36 -10.67
CA ASP A 901 14.34 12.23 -10.48
C ASP A 901 15.64 11.71 -11.14
N GLU A 902 15.66 10.50 -11.75
CA GLU A 902 16.88 9.83 -12.27
C GLU A 902 16.83 9.57 -13.81
N ILE A 903 16.23 10.46 -14.60
CA ILE A 903 16.30 10.44 -16.09
C ILE A 903 17.30 11.51 -16.57
N ASP A 904 18.46 11.08 -17.09
CA ASP A 904 19.47 11.96 -17.69
C ASP A 904 19.04 12.44 -19.10
N GLU A 905 19.27 13.72 -19.42
CA GLU A 905 18.87 14.32 -20.71
C GLU A 905 19.96 14.28 -21.81
N ASP A 906 21.17 13.80 -21.47
CA ASP A 906 22.35 13.80 -22.38
C ASP A 906 22.20 12.85 -23.59
N GLU A 907 21.31 11.85 -23.54
CA GLU A 907 21.12 10.87 -24.62
C GLU A 907 20.20 11.39 -25.74
N VAL A 908 19.20 12.22 -25.41
CA VAL A 908 18.23 12.77 -26.39
C VAL A 908 18.84 13.89 -27.24
N ALA A 909 19.77 14.67 -26.68
CA ALA A 909 20.46 15.72 -27.43
C ALA A 909 21.31 15.16 -28.60
N ALA A 910 21.91 13.98 -28.42
CA ALA A 910 22.76 13.34 -29.43
C ALA A 910 21.96 12.76 -30.61
N GLU A 911 20.78 12.21 -30.37
CA GLU A 911 19.90 11.68 -31.43
C GLU A 911 19.24 12.81 -32.25
N VAL A 912 18.84 13.91 -31.60
CA VAL A 912 18.25 15.07 -32.29
C VAL A 912 19.27 15.81 -33.18
N GLU A 913 20.55 15.93 -32.76
CA GLU A 913 21.59 16.50 -33.62
C GLU A 913 21.95 15.60 -34.83
N THR A 914 21.79 14.28 -34.72
CA THR A 914 22.08 13.36 -35.83
C THR A 914 20.96 13.31 -36.87
N GLU A 915 19.68 13.25 -36.47
CA GLU A 915 18.56 13.35 -37.43
C GLU A 915 18.49 14.72 -38.12
N ALA A 916 18.79 15.81 -37.41
CA ALA A 916 18.85 17.16 -38.02
C ALA A 916 19.98 17.31 -39.04
N ALA A 917 21.12 16.64 -38.84
CA ALA A 917 22.23 16.62 -39.78
C ALA A 917 21.92 15.80 -41.04
N GLU A 918 21.18 14.68 -40.91
CA GLU A 918 20.81 13.83 -42.04
C GLU A 918 19.72 14.50 -42.91
N ALA A 919 18.72 15.14 -42.30
CA ALA A 919 17.70 15.93 -43.00
C ALA A 919 18.28 17.14 -43.77
N ALA A 920 19.37 17.74 -43.28
CA ALA A 920 20.07 18.83 -43.99
C ALA A 920 20.85 18.35 -45.22
N ALA A 921 21.21 17.06 -45.30
CA ALA A 921 21.99 16.49 -46.40
C ALA A 921 21.15 16.18 -47.66
N GLU A 922 19.89 15.77 -47.52
CA GLU A 922 19.00 15.49 -48.68
C GLU A 922 18.52 16.76 -49.39
N ALA A 923 18.46 17.91 -48.72
CA ALA A 923 17.87 19.15 -49.25
C ALA A 923 18.71 19.86 -50.34
N VAL A 924 19.94 19.42 -50.63
CA VAL A 924 20.90 20.14 -51.50
C VAL A 924 20.97 19.57 -52.93
N ALA A 925 20.35 18.41 -53.21
CA ALA A 925 20.39 17.75 -54.51
C ALA A 925 19.13 18.02 -55.37
N GLY A 926 18.91 19.28 -55.77
CA GLY A 926 17.65 19.72 -56.43
C GLY A 926 17.78 20.86 -57.44
N ASP A 927 18.83 20.86 -58.27
CA ASP A 927 19.05 21.88 -59.30
C ASP A 927 18.12 21.72 -60.53
N ASN A 928 17.17 22.64 -60.73
CA ASN A 928 17.14 23.54 -61.92
C ASN A 928 15.87 24.40 -62.05
N GLY A 929 16.08 25.70 -62.32
CA GLY A 929 15.43 26.31 -63.49
C GLY A 929 14.25 27.28 -63.32
N GLY A 930 14.54 28.56 -63.03
CA GLY A 930 14.03 29.66 -63.88
C GLY A 930 13.04 30.68 -63.28
N GLY A 931 13.41 31.97 -63.32
CA GLY A 931 12.43 33.02 -63.66
C GLY A 931 12.43 34.36 -62.90
N VAL A 932 13.33 35.29 -63.29
CA VAL A 932 13.03 36.73 -63.48
C VAL A 932 12.50 37.59 -62.29
N ALA A 933 13.46 38.23 -61.61
CA ALA A 933 13.57 39.68 -61.36
C ALA A 933 12.66 40.48 -60.38
N ALA A 934 13.35 41.16 -59.43
CA ALA A 934 13.36 42.62 -59.20
C ALA A 934 12.64 43.27 -57.99
N ILE A 935 13.45 43.93 -57.12
CA ILE A 935 13.30 45.32 -56.59
C ILE A 935 12.16 45.54 -55.51
N LEU A 936 12.27 46.26 -54.37
CA LEU A 936 13.27 47.08 -53.61
C LEU A 936 13.36 46.52 -52.16
N GLN A 937 14.49 46.51 -51.43
CA GLN A 937 15.25 47.62 -50.80
C GLN A 937 14.59 48.30 -49.57
N ASP A 938 15.26 48.13 -48.41
CA ASP A 938 15.69 49.13 -47.41
C ASP A 938 14.69 50.01 -46.62
N VAL A 939 15.00 50.54 -45.40
CA VAL A 939 15.80 50.08 -44.24
C VAL A 939 15.60 51.10 -43.08
N LEU A 940 15.59 50.65 -41.81
CA LEU A 940 15.85 51.42 -40.55
C LEU A 940 15.05 52.72 -40.18
N HIS A 941 14.31 52.66 -39.04
CA HIS A 941 14.42 53.53 -37.83
C HIS A 941 14.36 55.11 -37.91
N PRO A 942 14.35 55.88 -36.78
CA PRO A 942 13.72 55.71 -35.45
C PRO A 942 13.13 57.01 -34.77
N VAL A 943 12.61 56.88 -33.52
CA VAL A 943 12.34 57.86 -32.42
C VAL A 943 11.78 59.30 -32.69
N HIS A 944 10.62 59.65 -32.10
CA HIS A 944 10.47 60.46 -30.85
C HIS A 944 9.01 60.92 -30.60
N ALA A 945 8.72 61.39 -29.38
CA ALA A 945 7.38 61.63 -28.84
C ALA A 945 7.01 63.12 -28.71
N ALA A 946 5.70 63.43 -28.79
CA ALA A 946 5.00 64.47 -28.00
C ALA A 946 3.47 64.45 -28.26
N GLU A 947 2.68 64.91 -27.27
CA GLU A 947 1.24 65.19 -27.35
C GLU A 947 0.95 66.55 -28.09
N PRO A 948 -0.26 67.19 -28.07
CA PRO A 948 -1.59 66.81 -27.57
C PRO A 948 -2.81 67.20 -28.47
N ASN A 949 -4.02 67.00 -27.92
CA ASN A 949 -5.20 67.92 -27.96
C ASN A 949 -6.33 67.83 -29.03
N SER A 950 -7.54 67.52 -28.51
CA SER A 950 -8.85 68.18 -28.78
C SER A 950 -9.69 67.97 -30.07
N GLY A 951 -11.02 67.85 -29.88
CA GLY A 951 -12.10 67.91 -30.90
C GLY A 951 -13.16 66.79 -30.72
N SER A 952 -14.31 66.93 -30.03
CA SER A 952 -15.44 67.88 -30.11
C SER A 952 -16.56 67.51 -31.11
N SER A 953 -17.72 67.06 -30.60
CA SER A 953 -19.12 67.21 -31.06
C SER A 953 -19.98 66.12 -30.36
N GLY A 954 -21.05 66.43 -29.61
CA GLY A 954 -22.42 66.74 -30.07
C GLY A 954 -23.25 65.44 -30.09
N SER A 955 -24.46 65.30 -29.53
CA SER A 955 -25.51 66.28 -29.22
C SER A 955 -26.71 65.66 -28.45
N THR A 956 -27.24 66.39 -27.46
CA THR A 956 -28.69 66.63 -27.11
C THR A 956 -29.77 65.53 -27.05
N SER A 957 -30.40 65.40 -25.86
CA SER A 957 -31.85 65.24 -25.50
C SER A 957 -31.96 64.41 -24.20
N GLU A 958 -32.47 64.90 -23.06
CA GLU A 958 -33.88 65.26 -22.71
C GLU A 958 -34.87 64.09 -22.92
N SER A 959 -35.82 63.74 -22.05
CA SER A 959 -36.15 64.02 -20.62
C SER A 959 -37.27 63.01 -20.19
N ASP A 960 -37.81 62.88 -18.97
CA ASP A 960 -37.62 63.49 -17.64
C ASP A 960 -38.22 62.57 -16.53
N SER A 961 -37.96 62.86 -15.24
CA SER A 961 -38.75 62.47 -14.05
C SER A 961 -38.79 60.97 -13.63
N SER A 962 -39.00 60.58 -12.36
CA SER A 962 -39.52 61.32 -11.20
C SER A 962 -38.92 60.87 -9.85
N THR A 963 -39.05 61.73 -8.84
CA THR A 963 -38.62 61.57 -7.45
C THR A 963 -39.48 60.60 -6.64
N GLY A 964 -38.88 59.97 -5.62
CA GLY A 964 -39.60 59.11 -4.67
C GLY A 964 -38.85 58.94 -3.34
N SER A 965 -38.90 59.97 -2.48
CA SER A 965 -38.31 59.93 -1.14
C SER A 965 -39.15 59.07 -0.17
N SER A 966 -38.50 58.29 0.69
CA SER A 966 -39.12 57.92 1.98
C SER A 966 -38.05 57.58 3.03
N ASP A 967 -37.99 58.40 4.08
CA ASP A 967 -37.31 58.08 5.33
C ASP A 967 -38.01 56.92 6.05
N SER A 968 -37.28 56.20 6.91
CA SER A 968 -37.86 55.56 8.09
C SER A 968 -36.78 55.37 9.16
N SER A 969 -37.06 55.92 10.33
CA SER A 969 -36.18 55.91 11.50
C SER A 969 -36.84 55.19 12.67
N SER A 970 -36.09 54.32 13.36
CA SER A 970 -36.35 53.81 14.71
C SER A 970 -35.14 52.97 15.16
N GLY A 971 -34.73 52.92 16.42
CA GLY A 971 -35.23 53.64 17.59
C GLY A 971 -35.17 52.80 18.87
N SER A 972 -34.19 53.09 19.74
CA SER A 972 -34.18 52.81 21.18
C SER A 972 -34.02 51.36 21.69
N GLY A 973 -33.22 51.19 22.75
CA GLY A 973 -33.01 49.90 23.43
C GLY A 973 -31.95 49.95 24.54
N ASP A 974 -32.10 50.83 25.52
CA ASP A 974 -31.18 50.95 26.66
C ASP A 974 -31.18 49.71 27.58
N SER A 975 -30.03 49.42 28.20
CA SER A 975 -29.94 48.74 29.49
C SER A 975 -28.60 48.99 30.19
N SER A 976 -28.69 49.77 31.27
CA SER A 976 -27.83 49.78 32.48
C SER A 976 -27.05 48.48 32.76
N GLY A 977 -25.85 48.48 33.35
CA GLY A 977 -25.16 49.53 34.09
C GLY A 977 -24.70 49.02 35.48
N SER A 978 -23.39 49.02 35.73
CA SER A 978 -22.69 48.85 37.03
C SER A 978 -21.18 48.82 36.72
N GLY A 979 -20.26 49.48 37.41
CA GLY A 979 -20.36 50.26 38.64
C GLY A 979 -19.43 49.68 39.72
N SER A 980 -18.44 50.46 40.18
CA SER A 980 -17.38 50.11 41.15
C SER A 980 -16.18 49.31 40.57
N GLY A 981 -14.94 49.55 40.98
CA GLY A 981 -14.44 50.50 41.99
C GLY A 981 -12.93 50.72 41.93
N SER A 982 -12.47 51.77 42.62
CA SER A 982 -11.10 52.31 42.63
C SER A 982 -10.19 51.71 43.72
N GLY A 983 -8.86 51.87 43.56
CA GLY A 983 -7.85 51.49 44.56
C GLY A 983 -6.46 51.28 43.92
N SER A 984 -5.62 52.30 43.70
CA SER A 984 -4.81 53.08 44.67
C SER A 984 -3.46 52.46 45.04
N LEU A 985 -2.40 53.03 44.44
CA LEU A 985 -1.12 53.46 45.05
C LEU A 985 -0.40 52.61 46.12
N SER A 986 0.83 52.17 45.78
CA SER A 986 2.03 52.25 46.63
C SER A 986 3.26 51.91 45.76
N THR A 987 4.10 52.82 45.27
CA THR A 987 5.21 53.52 45.97
C THR A 987 5.89 52.72 47.08
N GLY A 988 7.18 52.43 46.91
CA GLY A 988 8.00 51.64 47.83
C GLY A 988 9.49 51.71 47.49
N SER A 989 10.09 52.88 47.65
CA SER A 989 11.54 53.08 47.47
C SER A 989 12.34 52.42 48.59
N GLY A 990 13.48 51.81 48.28
CA GLY A 990 14.38 51.22 49.27
C GLY A 990 15.78 50.96 48.69
N ALA A 991 16.69 51.91 48.86
CA ALA A 991 18.10 51.77 48.50
C ALA A 991 18.93 51.36 49.72
N THR A 992 19.92 50.49 49.51
CA THR A 992 21.14 50.39 50.35
C THR A 992 22.32 49.89 49.52
N ASP A 993 23.48 50.52 49.71
CA ASP A 993 24.76 50.26 49.05
C ASP A 993 25.40 48.91 49.41
N GLY A 994 26.45 48.51 48.65
CA GLY A 994 27.39 47.49 49.12
C GLY A 994 28.20 46.73 48.07
N ALA A 995 29.13 47.38 47.37
CA ALA A 995 30.27 46.67 46.76
C ALA A 995 31.28 46.25 47.87
N PRO A 996 32.08 45.16 47.72
CA PRO A 996 33.27 45.24 46.85
C PRO A 996 33.72 43.95 46.14
N VAL A 997 34.61 44.15 45.17
CA VAL A 997 35.39 43.13 44.43
C VAL A 997 36.50 42.55 45.33
N PRO A 998 36.85 41.25 45.22
CA PRO A 998 38.22 40.94 44.79
C PRO A 998 38.36 39.69 43.90
N ALA A 999 39.12 39.83 42.81
CA ALA A 999 39.95 38.77 42.24
C ALA A 999 41.40 38.92 42.79
N PRO A 1000 42.41 38.08 42.46
CA PRO A 1000 42.40 36.81 41.71
C PRO A 1000 43.15 35.67 42.43
N LYS A 1001 43.18 34.46 41.85
CA LYS A 1001 44.39 33.59 41.79
C LYS A 1001 44.22 32.39 40.87
N ALA A 1002 45.19 32.18 39.98
CA ALA A 1002 45.24 31.05 39.07
C ALA A 1002 45.85 29.79 39.70
N LYS A 1003 45.51 28.61 39.17
CA LYS A 1003 46.44 27.47 39.07
C LYS A 1003 45.97 26.47 37.99
N ALA A 1004 46.85 26.21 37.03
CA ALA A 1004 46.60 25.24 35.96
C ALA A 1004 46.65 23.79 36.47
N LYS A 1005 45.89 22.90 35.82
CA LYS A 1005 46.23 21.47 35.71
C LYS A 1005 45.58 20.87 34.48
N ALA A 1006 46.40 20.53 33.49
CA ALA A 1006 45.96 19.81 32.30
C ALA A 1006 45.46 18.39 32.66
N LYS A 1007 44.37 17.95 32.02
CA LYS A 1007 44.04 16.54 31.90
C LYS A 1007 43.24 16.30 30.62
N ALA A 1008 43.92 15.82 29.60
CA ALA A 1008 43.27 15.34 28.39
C ALA A 1008 42.34 14.16 28.73
N LYS A 1009 41.08 14.22 28.28
CA LYS A 1009 40.21 13.05 28.14
C LYS A 1009 39.32 13.22 26.92
N SER A 1010 39.60 12.42 25.90
CA SER A 1010 38.78 12.27 24.72
C SER A 1010 37.42 11.63 25.07
N LYS A 1011 36.34 12.18 24.49
CA LYS A 1011 35.10 11.44 24.15
C LYS A 1011 34.17 12.32 23.31
N ALA A 1012 34.44 12.36 22.01
CA ALA A 1012 33.41 12.75 21.05
C ALA A 1012 32.35 11.64 20.99
N LYS A 1013 31.07 12.00 21.09
CA LYS A 1013 29.96 11.06 20.84
C LYS A 1013 28.81 11.82 20.19
N GLY A 1014 28.56 11.52 18.92
CA GLY A 1014 27.41 12.04 18.17
C GLY A 1014 27.76 12.52 16.75
N LYS A 1015 27.59 11.65 15.76
CA LYS A 1015 27.12 12.04 14.42
C LYS A 1015 26.11 11.00 13.94
N ALA A 1016 25.08 11.48 13.24
CA ALA A 1016 23.97 10.69 12.73
C ALA A 1016 24.23 10.23 11.28
N LYS A 1017 23.46 9.24 10.82
CA LYS A 1017 23.45 8.82 9.41
C LYS A 1017 22.90 9.94 8.52
N ALA A 1018 23.62 10.25 7.46
CA ALA A 1018 23.09 10.73 6.19
C ALA A 1018 23.66 9.82 5.09
N ARG A 1019 22.82 9.39 4.14
CA ARG A 1019 23.21 8.60 2.97
C ARG A 1019 22.32 9.02 1.80
N ALA A 1020 22.79 9.96 1.02
CA ALA A 1020 22.28 10.33 -0.29
C ALA A 1020 23.50 10.44 -1.22
N GLY A 1021 23.38 9.95 -2.45
CA GLY A 1021 24.50 9.94 -3.40
C GLY A 1021 24.56 11.25 -4.18
N LEU A 1022 25.77 11.62 -4.59
CA LEU A 1022 26.14 12.40 -5.78
C LEU A 1022 27.67 12.57 -5.77
N GLY A 1023 28.33 12.40 -6.93
CA GLY A 1023 29.68 12.91 -7.26
C GLY A 1023 30.90 12.69 -6.34
N GLY A 1024 30.77 11.98 -5.21
CA GLY A 1024 31.79 11.97 -4.16
C GLY A 1024 33.12 11.35 -4.59
N ALA A 1025 34.22 12.05 -4.29
CA ALA A 1025 35.58 11.52 -4.42
C ALA A 1025 35.68 10.12 -3.78
N LEU A 1026 36.39 9.21 -4.44
CA LEU A 1026 36.54 7.82 -4.01
C LEU A 1026 37.01 7.79 -2.55
N GLY A 1027 36.16 7.31 -1.64
CA GLY A 1027 36.50 7.27 -0.21
C GLY A 1027 37.81 6.50 -0.01
N PRO A 1028 38.71 6.89 0.91
CA PRO A 1028 40.15 6.59 0.88
C PRO A 1028 40.56 5.10 1.06
N LEU A 1029 39.58 4.21 1.17
CA LEU A 1029 39.74 2.75 1.25
C LEU A 1029 38.99 2.02 0.13
N THR A 1030 38.45 2.78 -0.84
CA THR A 1030 37.85 2.28 -2.08
C THR A 1030 38.98 2.03 -3.06
N PHE A 1031 39.03 0.83 -3.64
CA PHE A 1031 40.04 0.49 -4.63
C PHE A 1031 39.39 -0.18 -5.84
N PHE A 1032 40.11 -0.20 -6.95
CA PHE A 1032 39.71 -0.96 -8.13
C PHE A 1032 40.55 -2.22 -8.24
N TRP A 1033 39.90 -3.33 -8.55
CA TRP A 1033 40.57 -4.57 -8.90
C TRP A 1033 40.04 -4.98 -10.27
N ARG A 1034 40.89 -4.84 -11.29
CA ARG A 1034 40.58 -5.20 -12.68
C ARG A 1034 39.30 -4.52 -13.20
N GLY A 1035 39.23 -3.21 -12.99
CA GLY A 1035 38.08 -2.37 -13.35
C GLY A 1035 36.85 -2.52 -12.45
N CYS A 1036 36.72 -3.61 -11.67
CA CYS A 1036 35.66 -3.76 -10.69
C CYS A 1036 35.97 -2.90 -9.45
N LYS A 1037 34.97 -2.17 -8.94
CA LYS A 1037 35.12 -1.20 -7.83
C LYS A 1037 34.78 -1.86 -6.49
N PHE A 1038 35.69 -1.79 -5.52
CA PHE A 1038 35.51 -2.36 -4.17
C PHE A 1038 35.40 -1.22 -3.15
N THR A 1039 34.25 -1.09 -2.50
CA THR A 1039 33.93 -0.05 -1.51
C THR A 1039 33.74 -0.67 -0.12
N PRO A 1040 34.47 -0.23 0.93
CA PRO A 1040 34.37 -0.81 2.27
C PRO A 1040 33.09 -0.40 2.99
N ILE A 1041 32.47 -1.36 3.66
CA ILE A 1041 31.25 -1.18 4.44
C ILE A 1041 31.62 -0.89 5.89
N LYS A 1042 31.49 0.37 6.30
CA LYS A 1042 31.84 0.79 7.67
C LYS A 1042 30.74 0.49 8.67
N GLY A 1043 31.13 -0.13 9.79
CA GLY A 1043 30.29 -0.33 10.97
C GLY A 1043 29.99 0.97 11.71
N SER A 1044 29.17 0.91 12.76
CA SER A 1044 28.79 2.07 13.59
C SER A 1044 29.95 2.70 14.36
N ASP A 1045 31.08 2.01 14.47
CA ASP A 1045 32.34 2.45 15.07
C ASP A 1045 33.34 2.99 14.02
N GLY A 1046 32.99 2.95 12.73
CA GLY A 1046 33.85 3.35 11.62
C GLY A 1046 34.81 2.27 11.11
N THR A 1047 34.85 1.09 11.74
CA THR A 1047 35.66 -0.05 11.28
C THR A 1047 35.09 -0.66 10.01
N THR A 1048 35.93 -1.20 9.12
CA THR A 1048 35.44 -1.98 7.97
C THR A 1048 34.84 -3.30 8.47
N THR A 1049 33.62 -3.61 8.05
CA THR A 1049 32.85 -4.80 8.46
C THR A 1049 32.51 -5.71 7.27
N GLY A 1050 32.89 -5.31 6.06
CA GLY A 1050 32.59 -5.97 4.80
C GLY A 1050 33.04 -5.12 3.62
N TYR A 1051 32.84 -5.64 2.40
CA TYR A 1051 33.03 -4.90 1.15
C TYR A 1051 31.80 -5.04 0.25
N GLU A 1052 31.55 -4.00 -0.53
CA GLU A 1052 30.66 -3.98 -1.69
C GLU A 1052 31.51 -3.94 -2.96
N ALA A 1053 31.35 -4.92 -3.85
CA ALA A 1053 31.99 -4.93 -5.16
C ALA A 1053 30.97 -4.58 -6.25
N THR A 1054 31.34 -3.67 -7.16
CA THR A 1054 30.62 -3.37 -8.40
C THR A 1054 31.34 -4.04 -9.56
N CYS A 1055 30.62 -4.84 -10.34
CA CYS A 1055 31.13 -5.48 -11.55
C CYS A 1055 31.34 -4.45 -12.68
N LYS A 1056 32.25 -4.74 -13.62
CA LYS A 1056 32.55 -3.93 -14.81
C LYS A 1056 32.16 -4.63 -16.13
N HIS A 1057 31.28 -5.63 -16.08
CA HIS A 1057 30.80 -6.34 -17.27
C HIS A 1057 29.73 -5.49 -17.98
N GLU A 1058 29.88 -5.30 -19.30
CA GLU A 1058 29.10 -4.30 -20.06
C GLU A 1058 27.60 -4.60 -20.05
N ALA A 1059 27.20 -5.87 -20.23
CA ALA A 1059 25.79 -6.29 -20.11
C ALA A 1059 25.18 -6.22 -18.69
N HIS A 1060 25.92 -5.73 -17.68
CA HIS A 1060 25.57 -5.82 -16.26
C HIS A 1060 25.51 -4.45 -15.56
N GLU A 1061 24.71 -3.53 -16.09
CA GLU A 1061 24.52 -2.21 -15.50
C GLU A 1061 24.19 -2.24 -14.00
N GLN A 1062 24.92 -1.42 -13.24
CA GLN A 1062 24.79 -1.30 -11.78
C GLN A 1062 24.87 -2.63 -11.00
N CYS A 1063 25.52 -3.67 -11.54
CA CYS A 1063 25.64 -4.96 -10.86
C CYS A 1063 26.57 -4.88 -9.64
N ARG A 1064 26.01 -5.04 -8.43
CA ARG A 1064 26.71 -4.90 -7.14
C ARG A 1064 26.50 -6.11 -6.23
N ARG A 1065 27.51 -6.44 -5.42
CA ARG A 1065 27.44 -7.47 -4.39
C ARG A 1065 28.11 -7.03 -3.10
N THR A 1066 27.38 -7.12 -1.99
CA THR A 1066 27.86 -6.84 -0.63
C THR A 1066 28.10 -8.16 0.13
N LEU A 1067 29.26 -8.31 0.78
CA LEU A 1067 29.57 -9.42 1.70
C LEU A 1067 30.19 -8.87 3.00
N LEU A 1068 29.81 -9.43 4.16
CA LEU A 1068 30.29 -9.03 5.49
C LEU A 1068 31.32 -10.01 6.08
N PHE A 1069 32.35 -9.48 6.74
CA PHE A 1069 33.46 -10.25 7.33
C PHE A 1069 32.99 -11.33 8.31
N SER A 1070 31.99 -11.00 9.12
CA SER A 1070 31.40 -11.89 10.13
C SER A 1070 30.68 -13.10 9.54
N ALA A 1071 30.14 -12.98 8.32
CA ALA A 1071 29.42 -14.04 7.64
C ALA A 1071 30.32 -14.89 6.73
N HIS A 1072 31.45 -14.34 6.26
CA HIS A 1072 32.27 -14.96 5.21
C HIS A 1072 33.69 -15.35 5.63
N GLY A 1073 34.06 -15.17 6.90
CA GLY A 1073 35.31 -15.70 7.47
C GLY A 1073 36.47 -14.72 7.46
N GLY A 1074 36.20 -13.44 7.74
CA GLY A 1074 37.21 -12.38 7.79
C GLY A 1074 37.32 -11.57 6.49
N GLU A 1075 38.24 -10.61 6.50
CA GLU A 1075 38.46 -9.66 5.40
C GLU A 1075 38.96 -10.33 4.13
N ASP A 1076 40.06 -11.10 4.21
CA ASP A 1076 40.67 -11.77 3.07
C ASP A 1076 39.69 -12.70 2.34
N ASN A 1077 38.93 -13.50 3.08
CA ASN A 1077 37.96 -14.45 2.53
C ASN A 1077 36.75 -13.72 1.90
N THR A 1078 36.39 -12.56 2.43
CA THR A 1078 35.34 -11.68 1.86
C THR A 1078 35.81 -11.09 0.53
N LEU A 1079 37.03 -10.54 0.48
CA LEU A 1079 37.63 -10.02 -0.75
C LEU A 1079 37.83 -11.12 -1.80
N LEU A 1080 38.32 -12.29 -1.41
CA LEU A 1080 38.55 -13.44 -2.28
C LEU A 1080 37.26 -13.92 -2.95
N LYS A 1081 36.14 -13.96 -2.22
CA LYS A 1081 34.81 -14.29 -2.77
C LYS A 1081 34.24 -13.22 -3.68
N LEU A 1082 34.45 -11.94 -3.36
CA LEU A 1082 34.02 -10.83 -4.23
C LEU A 1082 34.85 -10.76 -5.52
N LYS A 1083 36.18 -10.97 -5.44
CA LYS A 1083 37.07 -11.11 -6.62
C LYS A 1083 36.61 -12.25 -7.53
N TRP A 1084 36.33 -13.43 -6.96
CA TRP A 1084 35.76 -14.56 -7.71
C TRP A 1084 34.40 -14.22 -8.35
N TRP A 1085 33.48 -13.61 -7.59
CA TRP A 1085 32.18 -13.18 -8.12
C TRP A 1085 32.33 -12.20 -9.29
N CYS A 1086 33.29 -11.27 -9.24
CA CYS A 1086 33.59 -10.35 -10.35
C CYS A 1086 34.14 -11.06 -11.61
N LEU A 1087 35.00 -12.08 -11.46
CA LEU A 1087 35.52 -12.87 -12.59
C LEU A 1087 34.42 -13.69 -13.28
N GLU A 1088 33.54 -14.28 -12.48
CA GLU A 1088 32.44 -15.13 -12.96
C GLU A 1088 31.39 -14.37 -13.78
N ALA A 1089 31.39 -13.02 -13.78
CA ALA A 1089 30.38 -12.19 -14.43
C ALA A 1089 30.15 -12.54 -15.91
N ARG A 1090 31.22 -12.77 -16.66
CA ARG A 1090 31.19 -13.14 -18.09
C ARG A 1090 30.43 -14.44 -18.40
N HIS A 1091 30.17 -15.28 -17.41
CA HIS A 1091 29.42 -16.52 -17.57
C HIS A 1091 27.91 -16.36 -17.36
N TYR A 1092 27.42 -15.12 -17.16
CA TYR A 1092 26.00 -14.81 -16.97
C TYR A 1092 25.55 -13.75 -17.99
N PRO A 1093 24.46 -13.98 -18.74
CA PRO A 1093 24.05 -13.07 -19.81
C PRO A 1093 23.49 -11.74 -19.29
N ASP A 1094 23.05 -11.69 -18.03
CA ASP A 1094 22.41 -10.53 -17.43
C ASP A 1094 22.75 -10.39 -15.93
N ARG A 1095 22.61 -9.17 -15.41
CA ARG A 1095 22.82 -8.82 -13.99
C ARG A 1095 22.03 -9.71 -13.02
N ARG A 1096 20.80 -10.09 -13.33
CA ARG A 1096 19.94 -10.87 -12.43
C ARG A 1096 20.45 -12.30 -12.33
N ALA A 1097 20.84 -12.91 -13.45
CA ALA A 1097 21.51 -14.20 -13.48
C ALA A 1097 22.82 -14.15 -12.68
N HIS A 1098 23.65 -13.12 -12.86
CA HIS A 1098 24.91 -12.97 -12.12
C HIS A 1098 24.72 -12.78 -10.61
N VAL A 1099 23.81 -11.91 -10.17
CA VAL A 1099 23.56 -11.64 -8.74
C VAL A 1099 22.92 -12.84 -8.03
N HIS A 1100 22.04 -13.60 -8.69
CA HIS A 1100 21.29 -14.68 -8.03
C HIS A 1100 21.86 -16.08 -8.26
N ARG A 1101 22.54 -16.35 -9.38
CA ARG A 1101 23.02 -17.70 -9.74
C ARG A 1101 24.53 -17.89 -9.55
N CYS A 1102 25.34 -16.83 -9.53
CA CYS A 1102 26.78 -16.95 -9.35
C CYS A 1102 27.14 -17.55 -7.97
N PRO A 1103 27.80 -18.72 -7.91
CA PRO A 1103 28.18 -19.34 -6.66
C PRO A 1103 29.40 -18.65 -6.05
N TYR A 1104 29.19 -17.93 -4.95
CA TYR A 1104 30.25 -17.38 -4.09
C TYR A 1104 30.93 -18.43 -3.20
N ASN A 1105 30.54 -19.70 -3.32
CA ASN A 1105 31.30 -20.85 -2.83
C ASN A 1105 32.05 -21.46 -4.02
N ILE A 1106 33.36 -21.24 -4.10
CA ILE A 1106 34.22 -21.93 -5.06
C ILE A 1106 34.03 -23.44 -4.91
N ARG A 1107 33.71 -24.13 -6.02
CA ARG A 1107 33.65 -25.59 -6.06
C ARG A 1107 35.05 -26.17 -6.22
N GLY A 1108 35.71 -26.46 -5.10
CA GLY A 1108 37.05 -27.06 -5.08
C GLY A 1108 37.90 -26.48 -3.95
N ALA A 1109 39.22 -26.66 -4.03
CA ALA A 1109 40.14 -25.86 -3.23
C ALA A 1109 39.98 -24.39 -3.66
N ALA A 1110 39.76 -23.49 -2.70
CA ALA A 1110 39.65 -22.06 -3.01
C ALA A 1110 40.96 -21.56 -3.64
N PRO A 1111 40.93 -20.89 -4.80
CA PRO A 1111 42.12 -20.31 -5.38
C PRO A 1111 42.71 -19.31 -4.38
N THR A 1112 44.04 -19.33 -4.24
CA THR A 1112 44.73 -18.37 -3.38
C THR A 1112 44.56 -16.95 -3.93
N ALA A 1113 44.74 -15.93 -3.10
CA ALA A 1113 44.70 -14.54 -3.57
C ALA A 1113 45.66 -14.31 -4.76
N ALA A 1114 46.87 -14.90 -4.70
CA ALA A 1114 47.84 -14.86 -5.79
C ALA A 1114 47.34 -15.55 -7.08
N GLN A 1115 46.58 -16.64 -6.99
CA GLN A 1115 45.98 -17.30 -8.18
C GLN A 1115 44.91 -16.43 -8.83
N LEU A 1116 44.04 -15.78 -8.03
CA LEU A 1116 43.05 -14.83 -8.55
C LEU A 1116 43.70 -13.58 -9.14
N ASP A 1117 44.77 -13.09 -8.54
CA ASP A 1117 45.52 -11.92 -9.03
C ASP A 1117 46.35 -12.25 -10.28
N ALA A 1118 46.66 -13.52 -10.54
CA ALA A 1118 47.42 -13.99 -11.71
C ALA A 1118 46.57 -14.43 -12.93
N GLN A 1119 45.35 -14.95 -12.76
CA GLN A 1119 44.47 -15.34 -13.88
C GLN A 1119 44.13 -14.13 -14.74
N SER A 1120 44.59 -14.01 -15.98
CA SER A 1120 44.31 -12.84 -16.83
C SER A 1120 42.80 -12.59 -17.04
N PHE A 1121 42.43 -11.32 -17.18
CA PHE A 1121 41.07 -10.90 -17.54
C PHE A 1121 40.98 -10.84 -19.08
N ASP A 1122 41.38 -11.94 -19.74
CA ASP A 1122 41.44 -11.99 -21.20
C ASP A 1122 40.03 -11.86 -21.79
N SER A 1123 39.93 -10.93 -22.72
CA SER A 1123 38.75 -10.62 -23.52
C SER A 1123 38.76 -11.49 -24.77
N ASP A 1124 38.25 -12.71 -24.63
CA ASP A 1124 37.68 -13.52 -25.71
C ASP A 1124 36.17 -13.21 -25.84
#